data_AF-A0A358DST9-F1
#
_entry.id   AF-A0A358DST9-F1
#
_cell.length_a   1.000
_cell.length_b   1.000
_cell.length_c   1.000
_cell.angle_alpha   90.00
_cell.angle_beta   90.00
_cell.angle_gamma   90.00
#
_symmetry.space_group_name_H-M   'P 1'
#
loop_
_entity.id
_entity.type
_entity.pdbx_description
1 polymer ?
#
loop_
_entity_poly.entity_id
_entity_poly.type
_entity_poly.pdbx_seq_one_letter_code
_entity_poly.pdbx_strand_id
1 'polypeptide(L)'
;MERGAILRFRRIFEGLKVLDHEVIRRFSEDRGLVYEKEVTPLNRLRGIAPFAVTRDEAISIALERGPEFPHFDPLQPGNWSAQQAWRVVSNGLAPTWVIHISSPLPYELLEFRIDAVNGVILDRRNLVKKAQAHVFERSPGVDRNLTEVEIVDLEPEPAGRVLQSEEFQIRACCIEEDCEAGRGPVQITLPFGQFNVTMPFCDERPEARPDENGDFLYNARVTNWMPTQPGLMTRMLPADVTLADAPHRDSFAETQGYYHAHLFLEFLRRHGLEEFSLSDGGSGFAITVNFMVPSIPMGGQEGFQALSAAGCINMLAQEVSCFMPMDNAVFIPAIGESSEQTPFPMERDFDSVLMFHGTVGPFVYDADVLYHELTHATISRTSQLAGAHQDRWGTHLTPGSLHEGFADYMSMVIVDDPRMGRFVGGAEGIRDHSEPKRCPEDLIGEVHHDGIPLASQLWSFRRELSEDQQKLFDTAVVLGMAAIPTRAAGYTDAIEAIAVELELQLNAQQAEAFLTHMTNAGLVDCERVMDLLKVVEHEGQRPELVSQGPEEVFLAGAQQVGVREGQHAPTFFQGRIMMPPGTVSVQLRFAMEGSGGFMGEEQDAPELTAVLRDGAPIDFQFDDGRVTFNDDARLYPIVMQGQDAVLDVGGLDTACGGPLYVSLG
;
A
#
# COMPACT_ATOMS: atom_id res chain seq x y z
N MET A 1 26.39 -13.42 -24.89
CA MET A 1 25.08 -13.39 -24.22
C MET A 1 24.98 -12.04 -23.56
N GLU A 2 23.88 -11.32 -23.79
CA GLU A 2 23.61 -10.04 -23.13
C GLU A 2 23.47 -10.27 -21.62
N ARG A 3 23.78 -9.24 -20.83
CA ARG A 3 23.74 -9.31 -19.35
C ARG A 3 22.29 -9.51 -18.90
N GLY A 4 22.06 -10.37 -17.89
CA GLY A 4 20.72 -10.65 -17.37
C GLY A 4 19.83 -11.54 -18.25
N ALA A 5 20.37 -12.18 -19.29
CA ALA A 5 19.58 -12.96 -20.23
C ALA A 5 18.81 -14.11 -19.55
N ILE A 6 17.49 -14.16 -19.80
CA ILE A 6 16.64 -15.30 -19.50
C ILE A 6 16.71 -16.24 -20.71
N LEU A 7 17.28 -17.42 -20.50
CA LEU A 7 17.38 -18.46 -21.52
C LEU A 7 16.30 -19.52 -21.29
N ARG A 8 15.48 -19.75 -22.31
CA ARG A 8 14.46 -20.80 -22.31
C ARG A 8 14.99 -22.01 -23.05
N PHE A 9 15.32 -23.06 -22.30
CA PHE A 9 15.80 -24.32 -22.86
C PHE A 9 14.61 -25.24 -23.11
N ARG A 10 14.44 -25.62 -24.38
CA ARG A 10 13.42 -26.58 -24.80
C ARG A 10 14.09 -27.89 -25.15
N ARG A 11 13.61 -28.99 -24.60
CA ARG A 11 14.09 -30.30 -24.97
C ARG A 11 13.66 -30.61 -26.40
N ILE A 12 14.61 -31.02 -27.25
CA ILE A 12 14.37 -31.45 -28.63
C ILE A 12 14.68 -32.95 -28.73
N PHE A 13 13.82 -33.72 -29.37
CA PHE A 13 14.05 -35.13 -29.70
C PHE A 13 13.73 -35.35 -31.18
N GLU A 14 14.66 -35.94 -31.93
CA GLU A 14 14.54 -36.13 -33.40
C GLU A 14 14.16 -34.84 -34.17
N GLY A 15 14.69 -33.69 -33.73
CA GLY A 15 14.40 -32.39 -34.36
C GLY A 15 13.06 -31.76 -33.99
N LEU A 16 12.24 -32.42 -33.16
CA LEU A 16 10.93 -31.93 -32.72
C LEU A 16 10.95 -31.55 -31.23
N LYS A 17 10.14 -30.54 -30.84
CA LYS A 17 10.01 -30.07 -29.46
C LYS A 17 9.38 -31.14 -28.56
N VAL A 18 9.90 -31.36 -27.35
CA VAL A 18 9.21 -32.08 -26.29
C VAL A 18 8.36 -31.08 -25.49
N LEU A 19 7.03 -31.26 -25.50
CA LEU A 19 6.03 -30.45 -24.82
C LEU A 19 6.13 -30.58 -23.31
N ASP A 20 5.77 -29.50 -22.61
CA ASP A 20 5.76 -29.37 -21.14
C ASP A 20 7.09 -29.73 -20.45
N HIS A 21 8.19 -29.66 -21.21
CA HIS A 21 9.55 -29.87 -20.72
C HIS A 21 10.40 -28.66 -21.13
N GLU A 22 10.09 -27.52 -20.52
CA GLU A 22 10.81 -26.27 -20.68
C GLU A 22 11.54 -25.95 -19.38
N VAL A 23 12.84 -25.70 -19.49
CA VAL A 23 13.68 -25.26 -18.37
C VAL A 23 14.03 -23.82 -18.63
N ILE A 24 13.51 -22.92 -17.79
CA ILE A 24 13.87 -21.51 -17.82
C ILE A 24 15.08 -21.34 -16.92
N ARG A 25 16.16 -20.80 -17.48
CA ARG A 25 17.36 -20.45 -16.74
C ARG A 25 17.63 -18.96 -16.84
N ARG A 26 17.77 -18.27 -15.71
CA ARG A 26 18.26 -16.89 -15.67
C ARG A 26 19.72 -16.91 -15.26
N PHE A 27 20.52 -16.08 -15.93
CA PHE A 27 21.92 -15.90 -15.59
C PHE A 27 22.16 -14.49 -15.06
N SER A 28 23.05 -14.38 -14.07
CA SER A 28 23.49 -13.13 -13.45
C SER A 28 24.44 -12.39 -14.38
N GLU A 29 24.82 -11.17 -14.03
CA GLU A 29 25.70 -10.34 -14.86
C GLU A 29 27.09 -10.97 -15.09
N ASP A 30 27.57 -11.76 -14.13
CA ASP A 30 28.83 -12.51 -14.21
C ASP A 30 28.67 -13.90 -14.88
N ARG A 31 27.46 -14.23 -15.36
CA ARG A 31 27.05 -15.49 -16.00
C ARG A 31 26.90 -16.68 -15.04
N GLY A 32 26.76 -16.44 -13.74
CA GLY A 32 26.26 -17.44 -12.79
C GLY A 32 24.81 -17.82 -13.08
N LEU A 33 24.42 -19.08 -12.89
CA LEU A 33 23.02 -19.49 -12.98
C LEU A 33 22.31 -19.05 -11.70
N VAL A 34 21.39 -18.09 -11.78
CA VAL A 34 20.68 -17.51 -10.63
C VAL A 34 19.28 -18.11 -10.43
N TYR A 35 18.71 -18.69 -11.49
CA TYR A 35 17.36 -19.25 -11.43
C TYR A 35 17.25 -20.41 -12.41
N GLU A 36 16.66 -21.52 -11.98
CA GLU A 36 16.25 -22.63 -12.82
C GLU A 36 14.84 -23.06 -12.42
N LYS A 37 13.88 -22.96 -13.34
CA LYS A 37 12.54 -23.50 -13.15
C LYS A 37 12.19 -24.44 -14.28
N GLU A 38 11.82 -25.66 -13.93
CA GLU A 38 11.11 -26.55 -14.82
C GLU A 38 9.64 -26.10 -14.85
N VAL A 39 9.18 -25.63 -16.00
CA VAL A 39 7.87 -24.99 -16.11
C VAL A 39 6.82 -26.07 -16.34
N THR A 40 6.04 -26.38 -15.30
CA THR A 40 4.71 -26.97 -15.48
C THR A 40 3.74 -25.88 -15.98
N PRO A 41 2.73 -26.24 -16.80
CA PRO A 41 1.78 -25.27 -17.33
C PRO A 41 1.08 -24.47 -16.22
N LEU A 42 1.00 -23.15 -16.40
CA LEU A 42 0.12 -22.26 -15.63
C LEU A 42 -1.35 -22.68 -15.79
N ASN A 43 -2.14 -22.41 -14.76
CA ASN A 43 -3.48 -22.92 -14.52
C ASN A 43 -4.43 -22.89 -15.74
N ARG A 44 -5.33 -23.86 -15.77
CA ARG A 44 -6.36 -24.03 -16.79
C ARG A 44 -7.47 -22.99 -16.55
N LEU A 45 -7.49 -21.90 -17.33
CA LEU A 45 -8.59 -20.92 -17.34
C LEU A 45 -9.94 -21.65 -17.46
N ARG A 46 -10.75 -21.61 -16.39
CA ARG A 46 -12.13 -22.11 -16.40
C ARG A 46 -13.06 -20.92 -16.67
N GLY A 47 -13.68 -20.83 -17.84
CA GLY A 47 -14.75 -19.82 -17.98
C GLY A 47 -15.27 -19.46 -19.36
N ILE A 48 -14.61 -19.81 -20.46
CA ILE A 48 -15.07 -19.36 -21.78
C ILE A 48 -16.02 -20.39 -22.39
N ALA A 49 -17.18 -19.94 -22.90
CA ALA A 49 -18.12 -20.79 -23.62
C ALA A 49 -17.40 -21.51 -24.78
N PRO A 50 -17.51 -22.84 -24.90
CA PRO A 50 -16.71 -23.59 -25.85
C PRO A 50 -17.09 -23.23 -27.29
N PHE A 51 -16.20 -22.54 -28.00
CA PHE A 51 -16.14 -22.68 -29.45
C PHE A 51 -15.82 -24.16 -29.73
N ALA A 52 -16.76 -24.90 -30.33
CA ALA A 52 -16.66 -26.34 -30.45
C ALA A 52 -16.02 -26.73 -31.79
N VAL A 53 -14.69 -26.78 -31.84
CA VAL A 53 -14.01 -27.55 -32.90
C VAL A 53 -14.21 -29.02 -32.55
N THR A 54 -14.89 -29.76 -33.42
CA THR A 54 -15.13 -31.18 -33.20
C THR A 54 -13.82 -31.98 -33.30
N ARG A 55 -13.76 -33.15 -32.66
CA ARG A 55 -12.63 -34.08 -32.81
C ARG A 55 -12.32 -34.33 -34.29
N ASP A 56 -13.36 -34.51 -35.10
CA ASP A 56 -13.22 -34.84 -36.51
C ASP A 56 -12.71 -33.64 -37.33
N GLU A 57 -13.10 -32.40 -37.01
CA GLU A 57 -12.50 -31.20 -37.61
C GLU A 57 -11.04 -31.02 -37.23
N ALA A 58 -10.69 -31.16 -35.95
CA ALA A 58 -9.32 -31.02 -35.49
C ALA A 58 -8.40 -32.08 -36.12
N ILE A 59 -8.90 -33.31 -36.24
CA ILE A 59 -8.24 -34.40 -36.96
C ILE A 59 -8.17 -34.13 -38.47
N SER A 60 -9.25 -33.65 -39.10
CA SER A 60 -9.27 -33.33 -40.53
C SER A 60 -8.25 -32.24 -40.87
N ILE A 61 -8.18 -31.18 -40.06
CA ILE A 61 -7.18 -30.11 -40.20
C ILE A 61 -5.75 -30.67 -40.07
N ALA A 62 -5.52 -31.59 -39.11
CA ALA A 62 -4.22 -32.22 -38.91
C ALA A 62 -3.83 -33.18 -40.05
N LEU A 63 -4.79 -33.92 -40.60
CA LEU A 63 -4.56 -34.99 -41.57
C LEU A 63 -4.58 -34.53 -43.03
N GLU A 64 -5.47 -33.60 -43.41
CA GLU A 64 -5.60 -33.16 -44.81
C GLU A 64 -4.41 -32.32 -45.30
N ARG A 65 -3.62 -31.73 -44.38
CA ARG A 65 -2.71 -30.62 -44.72
C ARG A 65 -1.34 -30.73 -44.08
N GLY A 66 -0.81 -31.96 -44.00
CA GLY A 66 0.52 -32.30 -43.48
C GLY A 66 1.71 -31.58 -44.16
N PRO A 67 2.96 -32.04 -43.91
CA PRO A 67 4.19 -31.26 -43.64
C PRO A 67 4.72 -30.27 -44.70
N GLU A 68 4.02 -30.06 -45.82
CA GLU A 68 4.44 -29.20 -46.92
C GLU A 68 3.62 -27.89 -46.99
N PHE A 69 3.64 -27.04 -45.96
CA PHE A 69 3.14 -25.67 -46.11
C PHE A 69 3.92 -24.64 -45.28
N PRO A 70 4.14 -23.42 -45.81
CA PRO A 70 4.76 -22.31 -45.08
C PRO A 70 4.03 -21.99 -43.79
N HIS A 71 4.80 -21.67 -42.76
CA HIS A 71 4.32 -21.06 -41.51
C HIS A 71 3.56 -19.77 -41.83
N PHE A 72 2.23 -19.84 -41.92
CA PHE A 72 1.41 -18.64 -41.83
C PHE A 72 1.46 -18.13 -40.39
N ASP A 73 1.55 -16.82 -40.23
CA ASP A 73 1.50 -16.19 -38.91
C ASP A 73 0.13 -16.50 -38.28
N PRO A 74 0.08 -17.32 -37.21
CA PRO A 74 -1.17 -17.67 -36.56
C PRO A 74 -1.82 -16.47 -35.85
N LEU A 75 -1.13 -15.32 -35.79
CA LEU A 75 -1.65 -14.09 -35.21
C LEU A 75 -2.68 -13.38 -36.10
N GLN A 76 -2.85 -13.73 -37.38
CA GLN A 76 -3.92 -13.13 -38.19
C GLN A 76 -5.26 -13.87 -38.04
N PRO A 77 -6.41 -13.16 -38.01
CA PRO A 77 -7.73 -13.77 -37.93
C PRO A 77 -7.96 -14.79 -39.05
N GLY A 78 -8.44 -15.98 -38.71
CA GLY A 78 -8.70 -17.06 -39.67
C GLY A 78 -7.48 -17.88 -40.11
N ASN A 79 -6.28 -17.55 -39.62
CA ASN A 79 -5.08 -18.38 -39.81
C ASN A 79 -4.99 -19.48 -38.74
N TRP A 80 -4.28 -20.55 -39.07
CA TRP A 80 -3.96 -21.63 -38.14
C TRP A 80 -2.55 -22.14 -38.43
N SER A 81 -1.93 -22.78 -37.44
CA SER A 81 -0.65 -23.46 -37.60
C SER A 81 -0.75 -24.86 -37.01
N ALA A 82 0.04 -25.80 -37.54
CA ALA A 82 0.19 -27.13 -36.97
C ALA A 82 1.66 -27.54 -36.98
N GLN A 83 2.13 -28.09 -35.87
CA GLN A 83 3.49 -28.59 -35.74
C GLN A 83 3.51 -29.93 -35.01
N GLN A 84 4.42 -30.82 -35.40
CA GLN A 84 4.68 -32.03 -34.64
C GLN A 84 5.57 -31.72 -33.44
N ALA A 85 5.29 -32.41 -32.35
CA ALA A 85 6.03 -32.36 -31.11
C ALA A 85 5.99 -33.74 -30.44
N TRP A 86 6.74 -33.90 -29.36
CA TRP A 86 6.71 -35.05 -28.48
C TRP A 86 6.06 -34.66 -27.17
N ARG A 87 5.23 -35.50 -26.57
CA ARG A 87 4.81 -35.34 -25.17
C ARG A 87 5.45 -36.41 -24.30
N VAL A 88 5.67 -36.09 -23.03
CA VAL A 88 6.09 -37.08 -22.04
C VAL A 88 4.90 -37.97 -21.67
N VAL A 89 5.09 -39.28 -21.66
CA VAL A 89 4.15 -40.28 -21.16
C VAL A 89 4.87 -41.20 -20.17
N SER A 90 4.11 -41.97 -19.37
CA SER A 90 4.67 -42.79 -18.29
C SER A 90 5.83 -43.72 -18.71
N ASN A 91 5.87 -44.15 -19.97
CA ASN A 91 6.88 -45.04 -20.51
C ASN A 91 7.69 -44.44 -21.70
N GLY A 92 7.85 -43.12 -21.78
CA GLY A 92 8.71 -42.49 -22.79
C GLY A 92 8.10 -41.24 -23.44
N LEU A 93 8.28 -41.11 -24.75
CA LEU A 93 7.75 -40.00 -25.55
C LEU A 93 6.67 -40.51 -26.51
N ALA A 94 5.59 -39.75 -26.67
CA ALA A 94 4.54 -40.01 -27.64
C ALA A 94 4.43 -38.84 -28.63
N PRO A 95 4.29 -39.10 -29.95
CA PRO A 95 4.18 -38.02 -30.93
C PRO A 95 2.84 -37.31 -30.75
N THR A 96 2.86 -35.98 -30.89
CA THR A 96 1.73 -35.09 -30.60
C THR A 96 1.71 -33.96 -31.63
N TRP A 97 0.53 -33.63 -32.16
CA TRP A 97 0.33 -32.40 -32.92
C TRP A 97 -0.02 -31.27 -31.97
N VAL A 98 0.66 -30.13 -32.12
CA VAL A 98 0.23 -28.85 -31.54
C VAL A 98 -0.38 -28.04 -32.68
N ILE A 99 -1.67 -27.73 -32.56
CA ILE A 99 -2.42 -26.98 -33.56
C ILE A 99 -2.87 -25.68 -32.92
N HIS A 100 -2.49 -24.55 -33.52
CA HIS A 100 -2.99 -23.24 -33.13
C HIS A 100 -4.07 -22.80 -34.12
N ILE A 101 -5.24 -22.41 -33.64
CA ILE A 101 -6.35 -21.92 -34.46
C ILE A 101 -6.70 -20.51 -33.98
N SER A 102 -6.55 -19.53 -34.85
CA SER A 102 -6.96 -18.15 -34.58
C SER A 102 -8.49 -18.09 -34.59
N SER A 103 -9.07 -17.63 -33.49
CA SER A 103 -10.51 -17.40 -33.37
C SER A 103 -10.96 -16.23 -34.27
N PRO A 104 -12.25 -16.15 -34.66
CA PRO A 104 -12.80 -14.93 -35.23
C PRO A 104 -12.67 -13.72 -34.30
N LEU A 105 -12.48 -13.95 -33.00
CA LEU A 105 -12.17 -12.91 -32.03
C LEU A 105 -10.67 -12.57 -32.10
N PRO A 106 -10.30 -11.28 -32.20
CA PRO A 106 -8.93 -10.85 -32.50
C PRO A 106 -7.89 -11.25 -31.47
N TYR A 107 -8.29 -11.73 -30.28
CA TYR A 107 -7.42 -12.00 -29.12
C TYR A 107 -7.43 -13.47 -28.66
N GLU A 108 -8.10 -14.38 -29.37
CA GLU A 108 -8.17 -15.80 -28.98
C GLU A 108 -7.38 -16.69 -29.95
N LEU A 109 -6.37 -17.40 -29.43
CA LEU A 109 -5.59 -18.41 -30.15
C LEU A 109 -5.79 -19.77 -29.47
N LEU A 110 -6.59 -20.64 -30.06
CA LEU A 110 -6.84 -21.95 -29.49
C LEU A 110 -5.66 -22.90 -29.77
N GLU A 111 -5.01 -23.42 -28.74
CA GLU A 111 -4.04 -24.51 -28.85
C GLU A 111 -4.73 -25.86 -28.59
N PHE A 112 -4.73 -26.73 -29.58
CA PHE A 112 -5.10 -28.13 -29.46
C PHE A 112 -3.85 -28.99 -29.45
N ARG A 113 -3.78 -29.90 -28.47
CA ARG A 113 -2.75 -30.94 -28.42
C ARG A 113 -3.42 -32.26 -28.75
N ILE A 114 -3.01 -32.88 -29.83
CA ILE A 114 -3.66 -34.07 -30.38
C ILE A 114 -2.65 -35.19 -30.46
N ASP A 115 -3.01 -36.36 -29.95
CA ASP A 115 -2.19 -37.56 -30.09
C ASP A 115 -1.99 -37.87 -31.57
N ALA A 116 -0.73 -37.85 -32.02
CA ALA A 116 -0.44 -37.99 -33.45
C ALA A 116 -0.67 -39.41 -33.98
N VAL A 117 -0.87 -40.40 -33.11
CA VAL A 117 -1.11 -41.80 -33.50
C VAL A 117 -2.59 -42.07 -33.72
N ASN A 118 -3.45 -41.63 -32.80
CA ASN A 118 -4.86 -42.00 -32.79
C ASN A 118 -5.84 -40.80 -32.91
N GLY A 119 -5.31 -39.59 -33.04
CA GLY A 119 -6.10 -38.36 -33.21
C GLY A 119 -6.90 -37.96 -31.97
N VAL A 120 -6.66 -38.56 -30.81
CA VAL A 120 -7.37 -38.15 -29.57
C VAL A 120 -6.89 -36.76 -29.16
N ILE A 121 -7.81 -35.83 -28.91
CA ILE A 121 -7.48 -34.54 -28.29
C ILE A 121 -7.05 -34.81 -26.86
N LEU A 122 -5.78 -34.53 -26.58
CA LEU A 122 -5.14 -34.73 -25.29
C LEU A 122 -5.35 -33.53 -24.38
N ASP A 123 -5.26 -32.34 -24.95
CA ASP A 123 -5.46 -31.08 -24.23
C ASP A 123 -5.99 -30.01 -25.17
N ARG A 124 -6.72 -29.05 -24.59
CA ARG A 124 -7.20 -27.86 -25.26
C ARG A 124 -6.89 -26.67 -24.36
N ARG A 125 -6.21 -25.68 -24.91
CA ARG A 125 -5.91 -24.41 -24.24
C ARG A 125 -6.44 -23.28 -25.08
N ASN A 126 -7.00 -22.28 -24.42
CA ASN A 126 -7.14 -20.98 -25.03
C ASN A 126 -5.84 -20.22 -24.71
N LEU A 127 -4.98 -20.06 -25.71
CA LEU A 127 -3.88 -19.12 -25.62
C LEU A 127 -4.48 -17.77 -26.00
N VAL A 128 -4.70 -16.93 -25.03
CA VAL A 128 -5.12 -15.57 -25.34
C VAL A 128 -3.89 -14.83 -25.88
N LYS A 129 -4.10 -14.00 -26.89
CA LYS A 129 -3.09 -13.04 -27.32
C LYS A 129 -2.89 -12.08 -26.15
N LYS A 130 -1.66 -11.93 -25.70
CA LYS A 130 -1.30 -10.88 -24.74
C LYS A 130 -1.88 -9.56 -25.24
N ALA A 131 -2.65 -8.87 -24.40
CA ALA A 131 -3.10 -7.52 -24.70
C ALA A 131 -1.93 -6.58 -24.42
N GLN A 132 -1.75 -5.58 -25.27
CA GLN A 132 -0.80 -4.52 -25.00
C GLN A 132 -1.46 -3.41 -24.18
N ALA A 133 -0.74 -2.75 -23.29
CA ALA A 133 -1.24 -1.58 -22.58
C ALA A 133 -0.19 -0.50 -22.49
N HIS A 134 -0.64 0.77 -22.50
CA HIS A 134 0.18 1.88 -22.07
C HIS A 134 0.17 1.96 -20.54
N VAL A 135 1.37 2.02 -19.96
CA VAL A 135 1.58 2.18 -18.51
C VAL A 135 2.81 3.06 -18.28
N PHE A 136 2.95 3.61 -17.08
CA PHE A 136 4.22 4.11 -16.58
C PHE A 136 4.93 2.95 -15.89
N GLU A 137 6.03 2.43 -16.46
CA GLU A 137 6.82 1.39 -15.78
C GLU A 137 7.39 1.90 -14.45
N ARG A 138 7.66 3.21 -14.39
CA ARG A 138 8.12 3.93 -13.20
C ARG A 138 7.25 5.16 -13.00
N SER A 139 7.01 5.54 -11.74
CA SER A 139 6.22 6.72 -11.40
C SER A 139 6.69 7.95 -12.19
N PRO A 140 5.79 8.68 -12.89
CA PRO A 140 6.15 9.86 -13.64
C PRO A 140 6.62 10.91 -12.63
N GLY A 141 7.93 11.16 -12.59
CA GLY A 141 8.54 11.95 -11.52
C GLY A 141 8.05 13.40 -11.42
N VAL A 142 8.85 14.23 -10.79
CA VAL A 142 8.50 15.62 -10.45
C VAL A 142 8.21 16.50 -11.68
N ASP A 143 8.80 16.17 -12.83
CA ASP A 143 8.57 16.85 -14.10
C ASP A 143 7.21 16.50 -14.72
N ARG A 144 6.52 15.49 -14.16
CA ARG A 144 5.20 15.00 -14.56
C ARG A 144 5.14 14.73 -16.05
N ASN A 145 6.22 14.18 -16.62
CA ASN A 145 6.27 13.84 -18.02
C ASN A 145 5.38 12.64 -18.33
N LEU A 146 4.08 12.90 -18.55
CA LEU A 146 3.09 11.86 -18.83
C LEU A 146 3.21 11.25 -20.24
N THR A 147 4.22 11.64 -21.03
CA THR A 147 4.44 11.09 -22.38
C THR A 147 5.36 9.87 -22.39
N GLU A 148 6.08 9.61 -21.30
CA GLU A 148 6.97 8.46 -21.13
C GLU A 148 6.19 7.21 -20.70
N VAL A 149 5.27 6.77 -21.57
CA VAL A 149 4.53 5.52 -21.40
C VAL A 149 5.24 4.38 -22.11
N GLU A 150 5.24 3.21 -21.49
CA GLU A 150 5.74 1.96 -22.06
C GLU A 150 4.58 1.09 -22.56
N ILE A 151 4.86 0.28 -23.58
CA ILE A 151 3.93 -0.74 -24.06
C ILE A 151 4.30 -2.06 -23.38
N VAL A 152 3.43 -2.53 -22.49
CA VAL A 152 3.61 -3.80 -21.76
C VAL A 152 2.61 -4.84 -22.22
N ASP A 153 3.00 -6.12 -22.08
CA ASP A 153 2.08 -7.24 -22.27
C ASP A 153 1.29 -7.46 -20.97
N LEU A 154 -0.03 -7.33 -21.02
CA LEU A 154 -0.92 -7.74 -19.93
C LEU A 154 -1.19 -9.24 -19.99
N GLU A 155 -1.41 -9.83 -18.81
CA GLU A 155 -1.93 -11.18 -18.73
C GLU A 155 -3.28 -11.29 -19.45
N PRO A 156 -3.55 -12.45 -20.04
CA PRO A 156 -4.63 -12.61 -20.98
C PRO A 156 -6.04 -12.41 -20.42
N GLU A 157 -6.71 -11.37 -20.90
CA GLU A 157 -8.14 -11.10 -20.70
C GLU A 157 -9.03 -12.14 -21.42
N PRO A 158 -10.02 -12.77 -20.75
CA PRO A 158 -11.08 -13.49 -21.43
C PRO A 158 -12.00 -12.50 -22.17
N ALA A 159 -11.65 -12.21 -23.42
CA ALA A 159 -12.57 -11.74 -24.46
C ALA A 159 -13.55 -10.62 -24.07
N GLY A 160 -13.07 -9.37 -24.15
CA GLY A 160 -13.88 -8.28 -24.71
C GLY A 160 -14.93 -7.64 -23.79
N ARG A 161 -14.66 -7.47 -22.49
CA ARG A 161 -15.46 -6.51 -21.71
C ARG A 161 -14.63 -5.53 -20.92
N VAL A 162 -13.77 -5.93 -19.99
CA VAL A 162 -13.10 -5.02 -19.04
C VAL A 162 -11.83 -5.66 -18.52
N LEU A 163 -10.92 -4.93 -17.85
CA LEU A 163 -9.79 -5.54 -17.14
C LEU A 163 -10.26 -6.39 -15.93
N GLN A 164 -9.83 -7.64 -15.81
CA GLN A 164 -10.22 -8.63 -14.79
C GLN A 164 -9.06 -9.54 -14.39
N SER A 165 -8.91 -9.77 -13.08
CA SER A 165 -7.98 -10.77 -12.53
C SER A 165 -8.75 -11.79 -11.68
N GLU A 166 -8.21 -13.00 -11.53
CA GLU A 166 -8.73 -13.96 -10.53
C GLU A 166 -8.43 -13.49 -9.08
N GLU A 167 -7.45 -12.59 -8.92
CA GLU A 167 -6.97 -12.10 -7.63
C GLU A 167 -7.66 -10.81 -7.18
N PHE A 168 -8.09 -9.97 -8.11
CA PHE A 168 -8.69 -8.67 -7.82
C PHE A 168 -9.52 -8.14 -9.00
N GLN A 169 -10.36 -7.16 -8.71
CA GLN A 169 -11.09 -6.38 -9.69
C GLN A 169 -10.54 -4.96 -9.73
N ILE A 170 -10.11 -4.50 -10.90
CA ILE A 170 -9.80 -3.08 -11.11
C ILE A 170 -11.08 -2.35 -11.53
N ARG A 171 -11.33 -1.19 -10.91
CA ARG A 171 -12.53 -0.39 -11.15
C ARG A 171 -12.16 1.09 -11.19
N ALA A 172 -12.97 1.91 -11.85
CA ALA A 172 -12.93 3.35 -11.77
C ALA A 172 -14.19 3.90 -11.10
N CYS A 173 -14.04 5.04 -10.43
CA CYS A 173 -15.12 5.74 -9.75
C CYS A 173 -15.89 6.61 -10.74
N CYS A 174 -17.11 6.20 -11.12
CA CYS A 174 -17.93 6.93 -12.10
C CYS A 174 -18.87 7.93 -11.41
N ILE A 175 -18.85 9.19 -11.85
CA ILE A 175 -19.55 10.31 -11.17
C ILE A 175 -20.71 10.92 -11.98
N GLU A 176 -20.99 10.44 -13.19
CA GLU A 176 -22.02 10.97 -14.10
C GLU A 176 -23.35 10.18 -14.04
N GLU A 177 -24.46 10.81 -14.44
CA GLU A 177 -25.76 10.13 -14.51
C GLU A 177 -25.90 9.09 -15.65
N ASP A 178 -25.04 9.17 -16.66
CA ASP A 178 -25.07 8.31 -17.86
C ASP A 178 -24.07 7.14 -17.79
N CYS A 179 -23.44 6.98 -16.63
CA CYS A 179 -22.57 5.89 -16.26
C CYS A 179 -23.18 4.50 -16.57
N GLU A 180 -24.48 4.31 -16.31
CA GLU A 180 -25.29 3.24 -16.90
C GLU A 180 -26.60 3.87 -17.38
N ALA A 181 -27.10 3.49 -18.55
CA ALA A 181 -28.28 4.12 -19.13
C ALA A 181 -29.48 4.08 -18.14
N GLY A 182 -29.84 5.25 -17.61
CA GLY A 182 -30.93 5.42 -16.63
C GLY A 182 -30.54 5.20 -15.16
N ARG A 183 -29.25 5.23 -14.80
CA ARG A 183 -28.76 5.16 -13.41
C ARG A 183 -27.68 6.19 -13.13
N GLY A 184 -27.89 7.00 -12.10
CA GLY A 184 -26.92 7.96 -11.59
C GLY A 184 -25.97 7.42 -10.52
N PRO A 185 -25.07 8.28 -10.00
CA PRO A 185 -24.22 7.95 -8.87
C PRO A 185 -25.05 7.44 -7.68
N VAL A 186 -24.45 6.57 -6.86
CA VAL A 186 -25.10 5.98 -5.69
C VAL A 186 -25.40 7.09 -4.69
N GLN A 187 -26.66 7.24 -4.29
CA GLN A 187 -27.04 8.27 -3.31
C GLN A 187 -27.00 7.68 -1.90
N ILE A 188 -26.22 8.28 -1.01
CA ILE A 188 -26.16 7.90 0.41
C ILE A 188 -26.72 9.05 1.26
N THR A 189 -27.61 8.70 2.20
CA THR A 189 -28.17 9.67 3.15
C THR A 189 -27.49 9.51 4.50
N LEU A 190 -26.85 10.59 4.96
CA LEU A 190 -26.14 10.63 6.24
C LEU A 190 -26.82 11.61 7.22
N PRO A 191 -26.86 11.29 8.52
CA PRO A 191 -27.26 12.25 9.55
C PRO A 191 -26.16 13.30 9.76
N PHE A 192 -26.51 14.57 9.61
CA PHE A 192 -25.69 15.74 9.94
C PHE A 192 -26.40 16.57 11.02
N GLY A 193 -26.09 16.26 12.29
CA GLY A 193 -26.77 16.87 13.44
C GLY A 193 -28.26 16.53 13.46
N GLN A 194 -29.14 17.53 13.24
CA GLN A 194 -30.60 17.36 13.23
C GLN A 194 -31.19 17.15 11.82
N PHE A 195 -30.36 17.10 10.79
CA PHE A 195 -30.79 16.99 9.39
C PHE A 195 -30.20 15.74 8.76
N ASN A 196 -30.87 15.22 7.75
CA ASN A 196 -30.32 14.17 6.90
C ASN A 196 -29.87 14.82 5.59
N VAL A 197 -28.64 14.58 5.18
CA VAL A 197 -28.09 15.09 3.91
C VAL A 197 -27.90 13.92 2.98
N THR A 198 -28.48 14.00 1.77
CA THR A 198 -28.23 13.03 0.70
C THR A 198 -27.07 13.52 -0.15
N MET A 199 -26.11 12.64 -0.44
CA MET A 199 -24.92 12.95 -1.21
C MET A 199 -24.57 11.84 -2.21
N PRO A 200 -24.03 12.19 -3.38
CA PRO A 200 -23.63 11.22 -4.38
C PRO A 200 -22.30 10.61 -3.99
N PHE A 201 -22.26 9.29 -3.99
CA PHE A 201 -21.09 8.46 -4.00
C PHE A 201 -20.91 7.90 -5.40
N CYS A 202 -19.66 7.76 -5.82
CA CYS A 202 -19.43 7.25 -7.16
C CYS A 202 -19.79 5.78 -7.28
N ASP A 203 -20.19 5.41 -8.48
CA ASP A 203 -20.49 4.02 -8.83
C ASP A 203 -19.19 3.37 -9.34
N GLU A 204 -18.60 2.51 -8.51
CA GLU A 204 -17.33 1.85 -8.76
C GLU A 204 -17.52 0.70 -9.76
N ARG A 205 -17.06 0.89 -10.99
CA ARG A 205 -17.13 -0.13 -12.05
C ARG A 205 -15.92 -0.11 -12.96
N PRO A 206 -15.64 -1.20 -13.67
CA PRO A 206 -14.57 -1.20 -14.65
C PRO A 206 -14.97 -0.38 -15.90
N GLU A 207 -14.13 0.56 -16.32
CA GLU A 207 -14.36 1.47 -17.46
C GLU A 207 -13.44 1.18 -18.65
N ALA A 208 -12.22 0.69 -18.42
CA ALA A 208 -11.29 0.33 -19.48
C ALA A 208 -11.86 -0.75 -20.41
N ARG A 209 -11.94 -0.44 -21.72
CA ARG A 209 -12.36 -1.31 -22.83
C ARG A 209 -11.25 -1.44 -23.88
N PRO A 210 -10.86 -2.66 -24.30
CA PRO A 210 -9.82 -2.81 -25.31
C PRO A 210 -10.25 -2.22 -26.66
N ASP A 211 -9.27 -1.86 -27.49
CA ASP A 211 -9.46 -1.40 -28.87
C ASP A 211 -9.84 -2.55 -29.83
N GLU A 212 -9.90 -2.26 -31.14
CA GLU A 212 -10.22 -3.26 -32.17
C GLU A 212 -9.22 -4.43 -32.23
N ASN A 213 -7.99 -4.24 -31.74
CA ASN A 213 -6.94 -5.26 -31.70
C ASN A 213 -6.95 -6.08 -30.40
N GLY A 214 -7.69 -5.62 -29.38
CA GLY A 214 -7.66 -6.21 -28.05
C GLY A 214 -6.72 -5.52 -27.08
N ASP A 215 -6.18 -4.34 -27.43
CA ASP A 215 -5.16 -3.63 -26.67
C ASP A 215 -5.77 -2.45 -25.87
N PHE A 216 -5.14 -2.10 -24.75
CA PHE A 216 -5.54 -1.02 -23.85
C PHE A 216 -4.56 0.17 -23.94
N LEU A 217 -4.47 0.76 -25.13
CA LEU A 217 -3.51 1.81 -25.46
C LEU A 217 -4.08 3.21 -25.16
N TYR A 218 -4.34 3.51 -23.89
CA TYR A 218 -4.81 4.83 -23.48
C TYR A 218 -3.65 5.82 -23.33
N ASN A 219 -3.94 7.11 -23.49
CA ASN A 219 -2.99 8.15 -23.09
C ASN A 219 -3.27 8.56 -21.65
N ALA A 220 -2.22 8.67 -20.85
CA ALA A 220 -2.31 9.29 -19.54
C ALA A 220 -2.86 10.72 -19.65
N ARG A 221 -3.67 11.12 -18.68
CA ARG A 221 -4.32 12.43 -18.67
C ARG A 221 -3.77 13.30 -17.55
N VAL A 222 -3.39 14.54 -17.89
CA VAL A 222 -3.16 15.56 -16.88
C VAL A 222 -4.49 16.22 -16.58
N THR A 223 -4.97 16.07 -15.35
CA THR A 223 -6.05 16.88 -14.84
C THR A 223 -5.53 17.73 -13.69
N ASN A 224 -5.02 18.92 -14.01
CA ASN A 224 -4.58 19.86 -12.99
C ASN A 224 -5.81 20.57 -12.40
N TRP A 225 -6.27 20.10 -11.23
CA TRP A 225 -7.47 20.62 -10.56
C TRP A 225 -7.17 21.74 -9.56
N MET A 226 -5.90 22.12 -9.38
CA MET A 226 -5.55 23.28 -8.59
C MET A 226 -6.01 24.57 -9.31
N PRO A 227 -6.91 25.37 -8.74
CA PRO A 227 -7.10 26.72 -9.22
C PRO A 227 -5.79 27.49 -9.04
N THR A 228 -5.43 28.36 -9.98
CA THR A 228 -4.26 29.25 -9.89
C THR A 228 -4.38 30.32 -8.79
N GLN A 229 -5.26 30.13 -7.80
CA GLN A 229 -5.52 31.05 -6.69
C GLN A 229 -5.51 30.31 -5.35
N PRO A 230 -4.62 30.68 -4.41
CA PRO A 230 -4.64 30.17 -3.05
C PRO A 230 -5.96 30.54 -2.34
N GLY A 231 -6.62 29.56 -1.70
CA GLY A 231 -7.80 29.79 -0.86
C GLY A 231 -9.16 29.51 -1.49
N LEU A 232 -9.22 29.08 -2.75
CA LEU A 232 -10.42 28.45 -3.32
C LEU A 232 -10.24 26.94 -3.22
N MET A 233 -11.15 26.28 -2.50
CA MET A 233 -11.33 24.83 -2.56
C MET A 233 -11.25 24.38 -4.04
N THR A 234 -10.53 23.29 -4.28
CA THR A 234 -10.45 22.56 -5.54
C THR A 234 -11.76 22.64 -6.34
N ARG A 235 -11.66 22.81 -7.66
CA ARG A 235 -12.85 22.90 -8.54
C ARG A 235 -13.79 21.73 -8.25
N MET A 236 -14.91 22.03 -7.59
CA MET A 236 -15.97 21.07 -7.31
C MET A 236 -16.61 20.64 -8.63
N LEU A 237 -16.94 19.36 -8.73
CA LEU A 237 -17.53 18.78 -9.94
C LEU A 237 -19.00 18.48 -9.70
N PRO A 238 -19.93 19.21 -10.35
CA PRO A 238 -21.33 18.84 -10.35
C PRO A 238 -21.50 17.48 -11.03
N ALA A 239 -22.34 16.61 -10.45
CA ALA A 239 -22.63 15.27 -10.97
C ALA A 239 -23.35 15.27 -12.34
N ASP A 240 -23.93 16.40 -12.75
CA ASP A 240 -24.70 16.57 -13.99
C ASP A 240 -23.88 17.09 -15.18
N VAL A 241 -22.58 17.39 -14.99
CA VAL A 241 -21.75 17.94 -16.06
C VAL A 241 -20.92 16.85 -16.72
N THR A 242 -21.28 16.52 -17.97
CA THR A 242 -20.43 15.69 -18.83
C THR A 242 -19.17 16.45 -19.23
N LEU A 243 -18.06 16.22 -18.53
CA LEU A 243 -16.76 16.79 -18.88
C LEU A 243 -15.98 15.78 -19.71
N ALA A 244 -15.47 16.21 -20.87
CA ALA A 244 -14.59 15.38 -21.69
C ALA A 244 -13.35 14.88 -20.92
N ASP A 245 -12.91 15.70 -19.96
CA ASP A 245 -11.75 15.48 -19.09
C ASP A 245 -12.14 15.06 -17.66
N ALA A 246 -13.36 14.51 -17.47
CA ALA A 246 -13.78 14.06 -16.15
C ALA A 246 -12.84 12.94 -15.62
N PRO A 247 -12.53 12.93 -14.31
CA PRO A 247 -11.63 11.96 -13.68
C PRO A 247 -11.94 10.50 -14.02
N HIS A 248 -13.23 10.14 -14.04
CA HIS A 248 -13.69 8.77 -14.29
C HIS A 248 -13.47 8.29 -15.74
N ARG A 249 -13.13 9.20 -16.65
CA ARG A 249 -12.85 8.88 -18.06
C ARG A 249 -11.37 8.60 -18.32
N ASP A 250 -10.54 8.60 -17.29
CA ASP A 250 -9.14 8.24 -17.38
C ASP A 250 -8.92 6.72 -17.25
N SER A 251 -9.23 5.98 -18.31
CA SER A 251 -9.00 4.52 -18.37
C SER A 251 -7.51 4.13 -18.32
N PHE A 252 -6.58 5.08 -18.51
CA PHE A 252 -5.15 4.81 -18.29
C PHE A 252 -4.88 4.48 -16.82
N ALA A 253 -5.58 5.12 -15.87
CA ALA A 253 -5.45 4.81 -14.44
C ALA A 253 -5.80 3.34 -14.13
N GLU A 254 -6.78 2.75 -14.83
CA GLU A 254 -7.12 1.33 -14.66
C GLU A 254 -6.05 0.41 -15.24
N THR A 255 -5.51 0.71 -16.43
CA THR A 255 -4.41 -0.09 -17.00
C THR A 255 -3.17 -0.04 -16.12
N GLN A 256 -2.85 1.16 -15.62
CA GLN A 256 -1.77 1.39 -14.67
C GLN A 256 -1.95 0.56 -13.40
N GLY A 257 -3.10 0.69 -12.72
CA GLY A 257 -3.39 -0.05 -11.50
C GLY A 257 -3.40 -1.55 -11.69
N TYR A 258 -3.98 -2.04 -12.79
CA TYR A 258 -4.02 -3.46 -13.12
C TYR A 258 -2.62 -4.05 -13.34
N TYR A 259 -1.77 -3.36 -14.10
CA TYR A 259 -0.40 -3.80 -14.37
C TYR A 259 0.42 -3.88 -13.08
N HIS A 260 0.43 -2.81 -12.29
CA HIS A 260 1.22 -2.76 -11.06
C HIS A 260 0.71 -3.72 -9.99
N ALA A 261 -0.61 -3.93 -9.86
CA ALA A 261 -1.12 -4.94 -8.93
C ALA A 261 -0.64 -6.37 -9.28
N HIS A 262 -0.50 -6.70 -10.56
CA HIS A 262 0.12 -7.98 -10.95
C HIS A 262 1.61 -8.03 -10.61
N LEU A 263 2.37 -6.95 -10.85
CA LEU A 263 3.79 -6.88 -10.46
C LEU A 263 3.98 -7.06 -8.94
N PHE A 264 3.10 -6.46 -8.14
CA PHE A 264 3.09 -6.64 -6.69
C PHE A 264 2.87 -8.09 -6.28
N LEU A 265 1.87 -8.76 -6.86
CA LEU A 265 1.60 -10.18 -6.60
C LEU A 265 2.77 -11.07 -7.03
N GLU A 266 3.36 -10.81 -8.19
CA GLU A 266 4.57 -11.49 -8.63
C GLU A 266 5.73 -11.27 -7.67
N PHE A 267 5.88 -10.05 -7.14
CA PHE A 267 6.89 -9.72 -6.15
C PHE A 267 6.72 -10.57 -4.89
N LEU A 268 5.54 -10.57 -4.26
CA LEU A 268 5.29 -11.36 -3.05
C LEU A 268 5.56 -12.86 -3.27
N ARG A 269 5.06 -13.41 -4.39
CA ARG A 269 5.23 -14.83 -4.73
C ARG A 269 6.69 -15.20 -4.94
N ARG A 270 7.50 -14.32 -5.54
CA ARG A 270 8.94 -14.54 -5.72
C ARG A 270 9.72 -14.44 -4.40
N HIS A 271 9.18 -13.74 -3.40
CA HIS A 271 9.79 -13.53 -2.09
C HIS A 271 9.17 -14.42 -1.00
N GLY A 272 8.73 -15.63 -1.39
CA GLY A 272 8.38 -16.71 -0.46
C GLY A 272 6.90 -16.82 -0.09
N LEU A 273 6.04 -15.91 -0.56
CA LEU A 273 4.59 -15.99 -0.38
C LEU A 273 3.90 -16.58 -1.63
N GLU A 274 4.33 -17.77 -2.06
CA GLU A 274 3.91 -18.39 -3.34
C GLU A 274 2.40 -18.57 -3.48
N GLU A 275 1.72 -18.87 -2.38
CA GLU A 275 0.26 -19.11 -2.32
C GLU A 275 -0.53 -17.87 -1.90
N PHE A 276 0.11 -16.69 -1.82
CA PHE A 276 -0.59 -15.46 -1.45
C PHE A 276 -1.61 -15.05 -2.52
N SER A 277 -2.78 -14.64 -2.03
CA SER A 277 -3.91 -14.18 -2.81
C SER A 277 -4.57 -12.98 -2.14
N LEU A 278 -4.98 -12.01 -2.96
CA LEU A 278 -5.74 -10.86 -2.47
C LEU A 278 -7.23 -11.20 -2.23
N SER A 279 -7.79 -12.20 -2.92
CA SER A 279 -9.26 -12.41 -2.96
C SER A 279 -9.83 -13.36 -1.89
N ASP A 280 -9.04 -13.75 -0.88
CA ASP A 280 -9.35 -14.67 0.24
C ASP A 280 -10.62 -15.53 0.07
N GLY A 281 -10.47 -16.69 -0.58
CA GLY A 281 -11.53 -17.71 -0.60
C GLY A 281 -12.85 -17.29 -1.27
N GLY A 282 -12.92 -16.13 -1.93
CA GLY A 282 -14.04 -15.70 -2.76
C GLY A 282 -14.81 -14.47 -2.27
N SER A 283 -14.40 -13.79 -1.18
CA SER A 283 -14.98 -12.47 -0.81
C SER A 283 -14.63 -11.37 -1.82
N GLY A 284 -13.60 -11.59 -2.65
CA GLY A 284 -13.17 -10.65 -3.67
C GLY A 284 -12.27 -9.55 -3.11
N PHE A 285 -11.53 -8.91 -4.00
CA PHE A 285 -10.68 -7.76 -3.69
C PHE A 285 -10.88 -6.72 -4.80
N ALA A 286 -11.00 -5.45 -4.44
CA ALA A 286 -11.17 -4.39 -5.42
C ALA A 286 -10.07 -3.33 -5.32
N ILE A 287 -9.55 -2.91 -6.45
CA ILE A 287 -8.69 -1.73 -6.56
C ILE A 287 -9.50 -0.70 -7.34
N THR A 288 -9.86 0.40 -6.69
CA THR A 288 -10.67 1.44 -7.32
C THR A 288 -9.81 2.67 -7.55
N VAL A 289 -9.68 3.06 -8.81
CA VAL A 289 -8.90 4.22 -9.24
C VAL A 289 -9.79 5.42 -9.56
N ASN A 290 -9.16 6.59 -9.64
CA ASN A 290 -9.85 7.87 -9.82
C ASN A 290 -10.94 8.11 -8.78
N PHE A 291 -10.77 7.59 -7.55
CA PHE A 291 -11.78 7.71 -6.51
C PHE A 291 -12.01 9.18 -6.13
N MET A 292 -13.25 9.62 -6.18
CA MET A 292 -13.67 10.98 -5.87
C MET A 292 -14.59 10.92 -4.65
N VAL A 293 -14.43 11.86 -3.72
CA VAL A 293 -15.29 11.93 -2.54
C VAL A 293 -16.45 12.89 -2.80
N PRO A 294 -17.64 12.65 -2.21
CA PRO A 294 -18.68 13.67 -2.17
C PRO A 294 -18.12 14.94 -1.53
N SER A 295 -18.53 16.11 -2.03
CA SER A 295 -18.11 17.38 -1.45
C SER A 295 -18.81 17.62 -0.11
N ILE A 296 -18.14 17.31 1.00
CA ILE A 296 -18.67 17.49 2.35
C ILE A 296 -18.48 18.96 2.79
N PRO A 297 -19.47 19.62 3.40
CA PRO A 297 -19.33 20.97 3.97
C PRO A 297 -18.42 20.98 5.21
N MET A 298 -17.12 20.82 4.98
CA MET A 298 -16.09 20.90 6.03
C MET A 298 -15.91 22.35 6.49
N GLY A 299 -15.74 22.59 7.80
CA GLY A 299 -15.57 23.95 8.36
C GLY A 299 -16.87 24.68 8.70
N GLY A 300 -17.97 23.94 8.93
CA GLY A 300 -19.23 24.52 9.39
C GLY A 300 -19.85 25.48 8.37
N GLN A 301 -20.27 26.68 8.82
CA GLN A 301 -21.03 27.61 7.99
C GLN A 301 -20.27 28.09 6.73
N GLU A 302 -18.94 28.20 6.80
CA GLU A 302 -18.12 28.63 5.66
C GLU A 302 -18.07 27.56 4.57
N GLY A 303 -17.90 26.28 4.93
CA GLY A 303 -17.97 25.16 4.00
C GLY A 303 -19.32 25.05 3.30
N PHE A 304 -20.40 25.22 4.06
CA PHE A 304 -21.76 25.29 3.52
C PHE A 304 -21.95 26.44 2.53
N GLN A 305 -21.43 27.63 2.82
CA GLN A 305 -21.50 28.78 1.91
C GLN A 305 -20.70 28.55 0.64
N ALA A 306 -19.50 27.96 0.74
CA ALA A 306 -18.66 27.65 -0.41
C ALA A 306 -19.36 26.66 -1.36
N LEU A 307 -19.91 25.58 -0.82
CA LEU A 307 -20.64 24.59 -1.61
C LEU A 307 -21.94 25.15 -2.20
N SER A 308 -22.68 25.97 -1.44
CA SER A 308 -23.86 26.65 -1.97
C SER A 308 -23.50 27.61 -3.10
N ALA A 309 -22.40 28.37 -2.98
CA ALA A 309 -21.92 29.28 -4.03
C ALA A 309 -21.45 28.53 -5.28
N ALA A 310 -20.92 27.32 -5.13
CA ALA A 310 -20.57 26.43 -6.23
C ALA A 310 -21.79 25.73 -6.89
N GLY A 311 -23.00 25.92 -6.35
CA GLY A 311 -24.20 25.26 -6.85
C GLY A 311 -24.31 23.78 -6.43
N CYS A 312 -23.48 23.35 -5.49
CA CYS A 312 -23.38 21.96 -5.04
C CYS A 312 -24.41 21.58 -3.97
N ILE A 313 -25.11 22.55 -3.39
CA ILE A 313 -26.11 22.31 -2.34
C ILE A 313 -27.47 22.78 -2.80
N ASN A 314 -28.44 21.86 -2.75
CA ASN A 314 -29.85 22.18 -2.78
C ASN A 314 -30.41 22.12 -1.36
N MET A 315 -30.43 23.27 -0.66
CA MET A 315 -30.93 23.33 0.72
C MET A 315 -32.41 22.95 0.87
N LEU A 316 -33.22 23.12 -0.18
CA LEU A 316 -34.64 22.72 -0.13
C LEU A 316 -34.80 21.20 -0.20
N ALA A 317 -33.91 20.51 -0.93
CA ALA A 317 -33.90 19.07 -1.07
C ALA A 317 -33.00 18.36 -0.04
N GLN A 318 -32.22 19.10 0.75
CA GLN A 318 -31.19 18.56 1.65
C GLN A 318 -30.21 17.64 0.90
N GLU A 319 -29.79 18.09 -0.28
CA GLU A 319 -28.98 17.32 -1.21
C GLU A 319 -27.69 18.07 -1.53
N VAL A 320 -26.58 17.34 -1.49
CA VAL A 320 -25.29 17.73 -2.06
C VAL A 320 -25.16 17.01 -3.40
N SER A 321 -24.68 17.65 -4.45
CA SER A 321 -24.59 17.05 -5.80
C SER A 321 -23.21 17.16 -6.45
N CYS A 322 -22.16 17.43 -5.66
CA CYS A 322 -20.81 17.60 -6.16
C CYS A 322 -19.82 16.57 -5.59
N PHE A 323 -18.78 16.34 -6.38
CA PHE A 323 -17.59 15.59 -6.01
C PHE A 323 -16.38 16.52 -5.90
N MET A 324 -15.41 16.13 -5.06
CA MET A 324 -14.11 16.79 -4.96
C MET A 324 -12.97 15.78 -5.01
N PRO A 325 -11.81 16.17 -5.61
CA PRO A 325 -10.60 15.36 -5.52
C PRO A 325 -10.12 15.29 -4.06
N MET A 326 -9.40 14.22 -3.73
CA MET A 326 -8.79 14.03 -2.42
C MET A 326 -7.35 13.58 -2.62
N ASP A 327 -6.42 14.27 -1.97
CA ASP A 327 -4.99 13.92 -2.01
C ASP A 327 -4.69 12.77 -1.04
N ASN A 328 -5.13 11.56 -1.40
CA ASN A 328 -4.87 10.38 -0.58
C ASN A 328 -4.89 9.07 -1.38
N ALA A 329 -4.49 7.98 -0.73
CA ALA A 329 -4.80 6.60 -1.07
C ALA A 329 -5.12 5.85 0.23
N VAL A 330 -5.86 4.75 0.18
CA VAL A 330 -6.17 3.98 1.40
C VAL A 330 -6.53 2.53 1.11
N PHE A 331 -5.99 1.62 1.89
CA PHE A 331 -6.50 0.27 2.06
C PHE A 331 -7.65 0.23 3.09
N ILE A 332 -8.76 -0.36 2.68
CA ILE A 332 -9.95 -0.56 3.51
C ILE A 332 -10.22 -2.07 3.58
N PRO A 333 -10.11 -2.72 4.76
CA PRO A 333 -10.52 -4.11 4.91
C PRO A 333 -12.04 -4.24 4.74
N ALA A 334 -12.52 -5.46 4.49
CA ALA A 334 -13.94 -5.76 4.42
C ALA A 334 -14.64 -5.32 5.72
N ILE A 335 -15.68 -4.52 5.55
CA ILE A 335 -16.47 -3.89 6.59
C ILE A 335 -17.94 -4.28 6.36
N GLY A 336 -18.50 -5.08 7.27
CA GLY A 336 -19.93 -5.40 7.25
C GLY A 336 -20.83 -4.24 7.68
N GLU A 337 -22.15 -4.42 7.61
CA GLU A 337 -23.18 -3.53 8.18
C GLU A 337 -22.88 -3.16 9.66
N SER A 338 -22.03 -2.15 9.95
CA SER A 338 -21.90 -1.39 11.21
C SER A 338 -20.49 -0.89 11.59
N SER A 339 -19.50 -0.70 10.71
CA SER A 339 -18.24 -0.09 11.21
C SER A 339 -18.46 1.39 11.56
N GLU A 340 -18.39 1.71 12.84
CA GLU A 340 -18.31 3.08 13.36
C GLU A 340 -16.91 3.70 13.12
N GLN A 341 -16.00 2.95 12.45
CA GLN A 341 -14.57 3.24 12.39
C GLN A 341 -14.09 3.81 11.05
N THR A 342 -14.88 3.72 9.98
CA THR A 342 -14.53 4.39 8.72
C THR A 342 -15.29 5.71 8.57
N PRO A 343 -14.61 6.78 8.15
CA PRO A 343 -15.27 8.06 7.90
C PRO A 343 -16.26 8.02 6.72
N PHE A 344 -16.22 6.95 5.93
CA PHE A 344 -17.14 6.72 4.82
C PHE A 344 -18.22 5.72 5.25
N PRO A 345 -19.51 6.05 5.11
CA PRO A 345 -20.65 5.16 5.40
C PRO A 345 -20.83 4.12 4.29
N MET A 346 -19.76 3.42 3.92
CA MET A 346 -19.78 2.42 2.87
C MET A 346 -19.61 1.04 3.50
N GLU A 347 -20.67 0.26 3.45
CA GLU A 347 -20.54 -1.18 3.65
C GLU A 347 -19.77 -1.77 2.45
N ARG A 348 -18.78 -2.61 2.74
CA ARG A 348 -17.99 -3.32 1.73
C ARG A 348 -17.75 -4.73 2.24
N ASP A 349 -18.37 -5.70 1.60
CA ASP A 349 -18.18 -7.12 1.89
C ASP A 349 -16.85 -7.68 1.34
N PHE A 350 -16.01 -6.81 0.77
CA PHE A 350 -14.70 -7.12 0.21
C PHE A 350 -13.63 -6.12 0.67
N ASP A 351 -12.39 -6.60 0.73
CA ASP A 351 -11.22 -5.75 0.93
C ASP A 351 -10.97 -4.89 -0.30
N SER A 352 -10.51 -3.66 -0.10
CA SER A 352 -10.25 -2.76 -1.21
C SER A 352 -9.11 -1.79 -1.00
N VAL A 353 -8.51 -1.38 -2.11
CA VAL A 353 -7.63 -0.20 -2.18
C VAL A 353 -8.37 0.89 -2.94
N LEU A 354 -8.49 2.06 -2.35
CA LEU A 354 -9.02 3.25 -3.00
C LEU A 354 -7.86 4.19 -3.36
N MET A 355 -7.62 4.34 -4.65
CA MET A 355 -6.67 5.31 -5.20
C MET A 355 -7.45 6.56 -5.61
N PHE A 356 -7.34 7.62 -4.81
CA PHE A 356 -8.12 8.83 -5.07
C PHE A 356 -7.61 9.57 -6.29
N HIS A 357 -8.51 10.32 -6.90
CA HIS A 357 -8.15 11.35 -7.84
C HIS A 357 -7.70 12.58 -7.06
N GLY A 358 -6.39 12.80 -7.02
CA GLY A 358 -5.78 13.92 -6.31
C GLY A 358 -5.96 15.26 -7.03
N THR A 359 -5.56 16.32 -6.35
CA THR A 359 -5.56 17.71 -6.87
C THR A 359 -4.54 17.91 -7.98
N VAL A 360 -3.44 17.15 -7.91
CA VAL A 360 -2.37 17.09 -8.90
C VAL A 360 -2.69 16.13 -10.06
N GLY A 361 -3.36 15.02 -9.76
CA GLY A 361 -3.66 13.94 -10.68
C GLY A 361 -3.99 12.63 -9.95
N PRO A 362 -4.25 11.54 -10.68
CA PRO A 362 -4.58 10.24 -10.09
C PRO A 362 -3.42 9.68 -9.25
N PHE A 363 -3.69 9.28 -8.00
CA PHE A 363 -2.66 8.71 -7.12
C PHE A 363 -2.08 7.39 -7.65
N VAL A 364 -2.85 6.64 -8.45
CA VAL A 364 -2.37 5.39 -9.07
C VAL A 364 -1.25 5.59 -10.10
N TYR A 365 -0.96 6.83 -10.52
CA TYR A 365 0.19 7.10 -11.38
C TYR A 365 1.51 6.93 -10.62
N ASP A 366 1.52 7.16 -9.31
CA ASP A 366 2.61 6.75 -8.42
C ASP A 366 2.44 5.25 -8.08
N ALA A 367 3.17 4.38 -8.77
CA ALA A 367 3.08 2.93 -8.57
C ALA A 367 3.51 2.52 -7.15
N ASP A 368 4.47 3.24 -6.57
CA ASP A 368 4.92 3.12 -5.19
C ASP A 368 3.84 3.42 -4.16
N VAL A 369 2.93 4.37 -4.42
CA VAL A 369 1.77 4.59 -3.55
C VAL A 369 0.80 3.41 -3.65
N LEU A 370 0.54 2.86 -4.84
CA LEU A 370 -0.29 1.66 -4.97
C LEU A 370 0.34 0.45 -4.26
N TYR A 371 1.65 0.25 -4.38
CA TYR A 371 2.36 -0.83 -3.67
C TYR A 371 2.29 -0.69 -2.15
N HIS A 372 2.26 0.55 -1.64
CA HIS A 372 2.13 0.84 -0.21
C HIS A 372 0.76 0.34 0.27
N GLU A 373 -0.31 0.73 -0.44
CA GLU A 373 -1.67 0.29 -0.11
C GLU A 373 -1.88 -1.23 -0.24
N LEU A 374 -1.28 -1.86 -1.26
CA LEU A 374 -1.33 -3.31 -1.41
C LEU A 374 -0.52 -4.05 -0.34
N THR A 375 0.48 -3.39 0.26
CA THR A 375 1.21 -3.95 1.40
C THR A 375 0.34 -3.96 2.65
N HIS A 376 -0.53 -2.96 2.86
CA HIS A 376 -1.53 -3.04 3.94
C HIS A 376 -2.43 -4.26 3.80
N ALA A 377 -2.89 -4.56 2.58
CA ALA A 377 -3.68 -5.76 2.29
C ALA A 377 -2.91 -7.08 2.55
N THR A 378 -1.58 -7.04 2.42
CA THR A 378 -0.70 -8.17 2.71
C THR A 378 -0.55 -8.38 4.21
N ILE A 379 -0.35 -7.29 4.95
CA ILE A 379 -0.24 -7.30 6.41
C ILE A 379 -1.56 -7.75 7.05
N SER A 380 -2.71 -7.27 6.56
CA SER A 380 -4.03 -7.68 7.07
C SER A 380 -4.31 -9.19 6.93
N ARG A 381 -3.65 -9.86 5.98
CA ARG A 381 -3.74 -11.31 5.74
C ARG A 381 -2.64 -12.13 6.40
N THR A 382 -1.60 -11.49 6.91
CA THR A 382 -0.42 -12.17 7.47
C THR A 382 -0.26 -11.83 8.95
N SER A 383 0.59 -10.87 9.29
CA SER A 383 0.90 -10.51 10.68
C SER A 383 -0.20 -9.75 11.41
N GLN A 384 -1.17 -9.19 10.67
CA GLN A 384 -2.31 -8.44 11.21
C GLN A 384 -1.89 -7.31 12.16
N LEU A 385 -0.75 -6.67 11.89
CA LEU A 385 -0.23 -5.55 12.70
C LEU A 385 -1.29 -4.47 12.87
N ALA A 386 -1.69 -4.24 14.12
CA ALA A 386 -2.77 -3.32 14.47
C ALA A 386 -2.77 -2.98 15.97
N GLY A 387 -3.44 -1.86 16.31
CA GLY A 387 -3.60 -1.42 17.69
C GLY A 387 -2.36 -0.76 18.25
N ALA A 388 -2.21 -0.82 19.57
CA ALA A 388 -1.09 -0.23 20.30
C ALA A 388 -0.21 -1.30 20.94
N HIS A 389 1.06 -0.96 21.11
CA HIS A 389 2.01 -1.70 21.93
C HIS A 389 2.20 -0.97 23.26
N GLN A 390 2.43 -1.73 24.31
CA GLN A 390 2.60 -1.25 25.67
C GLN A 390 3.84 -1.91 26.26
N ASP A 391 4.78 -1.10 26.75
CA ASP A 391 5.98 -1.60 27.40
C ASP A 391 6.36 -0.71 28.60
N ARG A 392 7.53 -0.96 29.19
CA ARG A 392 8.00 -0.23 30.38
C ARG A 392 8.11 1.29 30.21
N TRP A 393 8.18 1.81 28.99
CA TRP A 393 8.35 3.23 28.70
C TRP A 393 7.02 3.97 28.54
N GLY A 394 5.95 3.27 28.16
CA GLY A 394 4.62 3.86 27.95
C GLY A 394 3.79 3.11 26.90
N THR A 395 2.79 3.78 26.34
CA THR A 395 1.98 3.28 25.22
C THR A 395 2.45 3.90 23.92
N HIS A 396 2.46 3.13 22.83
CA HIS A 396 2.89 3.64 21.54
C HIS A 396 2.19 2.91 20.39
N LEU A 397 2.07 3.58 19.25
CA LEU A 397 1.38 3.09 18.07
C LEU A 397 2.29 2.27 17.14
N THR A 398 3.40 1.73 17.64
CA THR A 398 4.37 1.00 16.80
C THR A 398 3.77 -0.17 16.02
N PRO A 399 2.74 -0.91 16.43
CA PRO A 399 2.11 -1.87 15.53
C PRO A 399 1.62 -1.20 14.24
N GLY A 400 0.97 -0.04 14.35
CA GLY A 400 0.61 0.79 13.20
C GLY A 400 1.84 1.37 12.49
N SER A 401 2.85 1.85 13.23
CA SER A 401 4.07 2.38 12.61
C SER A 401 4.88 1.33 11.85
N LEU A 402 4.92 0.08 12.33
CA LEU A 402 5.49 -1.05 11.60
C LEU A 402 4.67 -1.33 10.34
N HIS A 403 3.35 -1.26 10.44
CA HIS A 403 2.45 -1.42 9.31
C HIS A 403 2.79 -0.43 8.19
N GLU A 404 2.93 0.85 8.51
CA GLU A 404 3.37 1.92 7.60
C GLU A 404 4.81 1.73 7.09
N GLY A 405 5.73 1.41 8.00
CA GLY A 405 7.16 1.26 7.66
C GLY A 405 7.43 0.07 6.72
N PHE A 406 6.69 -1.04 6.88
CA PHE A 406 6.75 -2.14 5.93
C PHE A 406 6.13 -1.78 4.59
N ALA A 407 5.00 -1.04 4.59
CA ALA A 407 4.38 -0.57 3.36
C ALA A 407 5.31 0.33 2.55
N ASP A 408 5.99 1.27 3.19
CA ASP A 408 7.03 2.10 2.55
C ASP A 408 8.20 1.24 2.05
N TYR A 409 8.75 0.35 2.88
CA TYR A 409 9.89 -0.48 2.47
C TYR A 409 9.59 -1.37 1.26
N MET A 410 8.43 -2.01 1.25
CA MET A 410 7.99 -2.88 0.16
C MET A 410 7.84 -2.09 -1.15
N SER A 411 7.24 -0.90 -1.09
CA SER A 411 7.17 -0.01 -2.25
C SER A 411 8.54 0.38 -2.75
N MET A 412 9.43 0.83 -1.87
CA MET A 412 10.78 1.29 -2.21
C MET A 412 11.60 0.21 -2.89
N VAL A 413 11.53 -1.06 -2.46
CA VAL A 413 12.31 -2.15 -3.08
C VAL A 413 11.73 -2.59 -4.43
N ILE A 414 10.42 -2.47 -4.64
CA ILE A 414 9.80 -2.78 -5.94
C ILE A 414 10.17 -1.71 -6.98
N VAL A 415 10.20 -0.43 -6.60
CA VAL A 415 10.57 0.67 -7.52
C VAL A 415 12.06 0.99 -7.55
N ASP A 416 12.83 0.47 -6.58
CA ASP A 416 14.25 0.75 -6.33
C ASP A 416 14.56 2.26 -6.14
N ASP A 417 13.70 2.98 -5.41
CA ASP A 417 13.85 4.40 -5.06
C ASP A 417 13.41 4.61 -3.58
N PRO A 418 14.21 5.27 -2.74
CA PRO A 418 13.84 5.52 -1.33
C PRO A 418 12.80 6.62 -1.13
N ARG A 419 12.32 7.25 -2.19
CA ARG A 419 11.35 8.35 -2.12
C ARG A 419 10.00 7.88 -2.58
N MET A 420 8.98 8.26 -1.82
CA MET A 420 7.59 7.85 -2.02
C MET A 420 6.77 8.98 -2.63
N GLY A 421 5.91 8.66 -3.60
CA GLY A 421 4.87 9.55 -4.12
C GLY A 421 5.40 10.80 -4.81
N ARG A 422 6.38 10.66 -5.70
CA ARG A 422 7.04 11.83 -6.34
C ARG A 422 6.14 12.55 -7.35
N PHE A 423 5.19 11.86 -7.98
CA PHE A 423 4.23 12.50 -8.88
C PHE A 423 3.28 13.41 -8.09
N VAL A 424 2.64 12.85 -7.05
CA VAL A 424 1.63 13.57 -6.24
C VAL A 424 2.24 14.53 -5.21
N GLY A 425 3.35 14.15 -4.58
CA GLY A 425 4.06 14.93 -3.55
C GLY A 425 5.06 15.96 -4.09
N GLY A 426 5.40 15.92 -5.38
CA GLY A 426 6.34 16.85 -5.99
C GLY A 426 7.80 16.51 -5.71
N ALA A 427 8.67 17.54 -5.66
CA ALA A 427 10.13 17.39 -5.70
C ALA A 427 10.70 16.45 -4.62
N GLU A 428 10.16 16.61 -3.41
CA GLU A 428 10.56 15.89 -2.21
C GLU A 428 9.80 14.56 -2.03
N GLY A 429 8.79 14.29 -2.87
CA GLY A 429 7.82 13.22 -2.63
C GLY A 429 6.93 13.50 -1.41
N ILE A 430 6.12 12.51 -1.01
CA ILE A 430 5.38 12.51 0.26
C ILE A 430 6.33 12.21 1.41
N ARG A 431 7.28 11.28 1.21
CA ARG A 431 8.31 10.87 2.18
C ARG A 431 9.61 10.51 1.48
N ASP A 432 10.74 10.73 2.17
CA ASP A 432 12.09 10.34 1.72
C ASP A 432 12.78 9.53 2.83
N HIS A 433 13.19 8.31 2.49
CA HIS A 433 13.84 7.35 3.39
C HIS A 433 15.34 7.19 3.06
N SER A 434 15.93 8.09 2.26
CA SER A 434 17.35 8.06 1.92
C SER A 434 18.25 8.33 3.12
N GLU A 435 17.79 9.12 4.07
CA GLU A 435 18.47 9.42 5.33
C GLU A 435 17.94 8.52 6.46
N PRO A 436 18.78 7.67 7.07
CA PRO A 436 18.34 6.73 8.11
C PRO A 436 17.88 7.44 9.40
N LYS A 437 16.66 7.14 9.85
CA LYS A 437 16.03 7.70 11.05
C LYS A 437 16.14 6.76 12.25
N ARG A 438 16.02 7.29 13.48
CA ARG A 438 16.37 6.60 14.72
C ARG A 438 15.31 6.75 15.81
N CYS A 439 15.30 5.79 16.73
CA CYS A 439 14.60 5.94 17.99
C CYS A 439 15.55 6.46 19.09
N PRO A 440 15.08 7.37 19.97
CA PRO A 440 13.75 7.98 19.99
C PRO A 440 13.65 9.32 19.24
N GLU A 441 14.74 9.80 18.64
CA GLU A 441 14.84 11.18 18.16
C GLU A 441 13.90 11.52 16.99
N ASP A 442 13.55 10.53 16.18
CA ASP A 442 12.67 10.69 15.02
C ASP A 442 11.26 10.08 15.28
N LEU A 443 10.81 10.04 16.54
CA LEU A 443 9.45 9.62 16.90
C LEU A 443 8.60 10.81 17.34
N ILE A 444 7.36 10.88 16.85
CA ILE A 444 6.38 11.92 17.22
C ILE A 444 5.02 11.36 17.66
N GLY A 445 4.82 10.03 17.65
CA GLY A 445 3.58 9.39 18.09
C GLY A 445 2.52 9.27 17.01
N GLU A 446 2.89 9.49 15.76
CA GLU A 446 2.05 9.38 14.56
C GLU A 446 2.56 8.22 13.73
N VAL A 447 1.68 7.33 13.27
CA VAL A 447 2.07 6.04 12.68
C VAL A 447 2.89 6.18 11.41
N HIS A 448 2.56 7.13 10.52
CA HIS A 448 3.32 7.33 9.29
C HIS A 448 4.73 7.85 9.59
N HIS A 449 4.85 8.81 10.51
CA HIS A 449 6.15 9.36 10.91
C HIS A 449 7.00 8.33 11.66
N ASP A 450 6.42 7.66 12.64
CA ASP A 450 7.09 6.65 13.46
C ASP A 450 7.40 5.36 12.64
N GLY A 451 6.83 5.19 11.44
CA GLY A 451 7.19 4.12 10.51
C GLY A 451 8.51 4.37 9.76
N ILE A 452 8.91 5.65 9.61
CA ILE A 452 10.11 6.05 8.86
C ILE A 452 11.40 5.44 9.44
N PRO A 453 11.64 5.39 10.77
CA PRO A 453 12.79 4.70 11.34
C PRO A 453 12.95 3.26 10.89
N LEU A 454 11.87 2.46 10.84
CA LEU A 454 11.96 1.09 10.32
C LEU A 454 12.33 1.10 8.83
N ALA A 455 11.53 1.78 8.00
CA ALA A 455 11.68 1.76 6.55
C ALA A 455 13.07 2.25 6.09
N SER A 456 13.53 3.37 6.66
CA SER A 456 14.81 3.99 6.32
C SER A 456 16.01 3.16 6.78
N GLN A 457 15.94 2.46 7.92
CA GLN A 457 17.02 1.56 8.36
C GLN A 457 17.06 0.27 7.55
N LEU A 458 15.91 -0.30 7.20
CA LEU A 458 15.84 -1.44 6.28
C LEU A 458 16.45 -1.08 4.92
N TRP A 459 16.10 0.10 4.39
CA TRP A 459 16.71 0.61 3.16
C TRP A 459 18.22 0.84 3.31
N SER A 460 18.65 1.47 4.40
CA SER A 460 20.08 1.72 4.69
C SER A 460 20.90 0.42 4.69
N PHE A 461 20.45 -0.59 5.45
CA PHE A 461 21.11 -1.89 5.52
C PHE A 461 21.11 -2.59 4.15
N ARG A 462 19.99 -2.57 3.41
CA ARG A 462 19.90 -3.10 2.04
C ARG A 462 21.00 -2.52 1.14
N ARG A 463 21.25 -1.21 1.21
CA ARG A 463 22.25 -0.53 0.36
C ARG A 463 23.70 -0.92 0.67
N GLU A 464 23.98 -1.49 1.83
CA GLU A 464 25.31 -2.01 2.20
C GLU A 464 25.58 -3.41 1.61
N LEU A 465 24.54 -4.11 1.15
CA LEU A 465 24.61 -5.46 0.60
C LEU A 465 24.91 -5.46 -0.90
N SER A 466 25.48 -6.57 -1.39
CA SER A 466 25.59 -6.79 -2.85
C SER A 466 24.21 -6.98 -3.49
N GLU A 467 24.07 -6.77 -4.79
CA GLU A 467 22.78 -6.88 -5.50
C GLU A 467 22.09 -8.26 -5.31
N ASP A 468 22.86 -9.34 -5.28
CA ASP A 468 22.32 -10.68 -5.02
C ASP A 468 21.88 -10.86 -3.56
N GLN A 469 22.61 -10.25 -2.63
CA GLN A 469 22.25 -10.26 -1.21
C GLN A 469 21.04 -9.36 -0.92
N GLN A 470 20.86 -8.27 -1.66
CA GLN A 470 19.69 -7.39 -1.54
C GLN A 470 18.41 -8.17 -1.80
N LYS A 471 18.33 -8.98 -2.86
CA LYS A 471 17.14 -9.81 -3.16
C LYS A 471 16.82 -10.82 -2.06
N LEU A 472 17.86 -11.41 -1.46
CA LEU A 472 17.71 -12.35 -0.34
C LEU A 472 17.32 -11.63 0.96
N PHE A 473 17.82 -10.41 1.17
CA PHE A 473 17.39 -9.54 2.27
C PHE A 473 15.93 -9.10 2.09
N ASP A 474 15.54 -8.65 0.90
CA ASP A 474 14.16 -8.31 0.56
C ASP A 474 13.23 -9.52 0.82
N THR A 475 13.69 -10.74 0.50
CA THR A 475 12.97 -12.00 0.84
C THR A 475 12.82 -12.19 2.35
N ALA A 476 13.90 -11.96 3.10
CA ALA A 476 13.89 -12.08 4.55
C ALA A 476 12.95 -11.04 5.20
N VAL A 477 12.86 -9.83 4.65
CA VAL A 477 11.93 -8.80 5.15
C VAL A 477 10.48 -9.18 4.87
N VAL A 478 10.15 -9.65 3.66
CA VAL A 478 8.80 -10.11 3.31
C VAL A 478 8.34 -11.25 4.22
N LEU A 479 9.18 -12.27 4.39
CA LEU A 479 8.87 -13.42 5.24
C LEU A 479 8.83 -13.04 6.71
N GLY A 480 9.78 -12.21 7.17
CA GLY A 480 9.84 -11.72 8.54
C GLY A 480 8.60 -10.92 8.91
N MET A 481 8.19 -9.98 8.05
CA MET A 481 6.93 -9.22 8.19
C MET A 481 5.73 -10.14 8.31
N ALA A 482 5.63 -11.16 7.45
CA ALA A 482 4.49 -12.09 7.46
C ALA A 482 4.50 -13.04 8.68
N ALA A 483 5.68 -13.30 9.26
CA ALA A 483 5.87 -14.23 10.38
C ALA A 483 5.79 -13.58 11.77
N ILE A 484 5.57 -12.26 11.86
CA ILE A 484 5.46 -11.57 13.16
C ILE A 484 4.35 -12.22 14.00
N PRO A 485 4.65 -12.68 15.24
CA PRO A 485 3.78 -13.59 15.98
C PRO A 485 2.59 -12.92 16.68
N THR A 486 2.54 -11.60 16.70
CA THR A 486 1.51 -10.83 17.41
C THR A 486 1.14 -9.57 16.64
N ARG A 487 -0.16 -9.27 16.61
CA ARG A 487 -0.68 -8.02 16.04
C ARG A 487 -0.17 -6.77 16.75
N ALA A 488 0.22 -6.89 18.02
CA ALA A 488 0.68 -5.78 18.86
C ALA A 488 2.22 -5.73 18.96
N ALA A 489 2.93 -6.07 17.88
CA ALA A 489 4.39 -6.13 17.87
C ALA A 489 5.05 -4.75 18.01
N GLY A 490 6.20 -4.71 18.70
CA GLY A 490 7.11 -3.57 18.73
C GLY A 490 8.24 -3.72 17.71
N TYR A 491 9.12 -2.71 17.61
CA TYR A 491 10.26 -2.75 16.67
C TYR A 491 11.16 -3.96 16.91
N THR A 492 11.42 -4.32 18.17
CA THR A 492 12.27 -5.46 18.52
C THR A 492 11.69 -6.77 17.99
N ASP A 493 10.38 -7.00 18.14
CA ASP A 493 9.71 -8.20 17.62
C ASP A 493 9.87 -8.31 16.09
N ALA A 494 9.67 -7.21 15.38
CA ALA A 494 9.82 -7.16 13.92
C ALA A 494 11.26 -7.40 13.47
N ILE A 495 12.23 -6.77 14.14
CA ILE A 495 13.66 -6.93 13.85
C ILE A 495 14.11 -8.37 14.09
N GLU A 496 13.67 -8.99 15.19
CA GLU A 496 13.99 -10.39 15.48
C GLU A 496 13.39 -11.33 14.43
N ALA A 497 12.14 -11.11 14.01
CA ALA A 497 11.51 -11.91 12.95
C ALA A 497 12.28 -11.82 11.62
N ILE A 498 12.72 -10.62 11.22
CA ILE A 498 13.53 -10.42 10.01
C ILE A 498 14.91 -11.06 10.17
N ALA A 499 15.55 -10.95 11.33
CA ALA A 499 16.87 -11.52 11.58
C ALA A 499 16.87 -13.06 11.47
N VAL A 500 15.80 -13.72 11.95
CA VAL A 500 15.61 -15.17 11.79
C VAL A 500 15.54 -15.55 10.31
N GLU A 501 14.73 -14.85 9.52
CA GLU A 501 14.64 -15.12 8.09
C GLU A 501 15.94 -14.77 7.36
N LEU A 502 16.64 -13.72 7.77
CA LEU A 502 17.92 -13.32 7.18
C LEU A 502 19.02 -14.35 7.41
N GLU A 503 19.03 -15.01 8.58
CA GLU A 503 19.93 -16.13 8.84
C GLU A 503 19.67 -17.30 7.87
N LEU A 504 18.41 -17.58 7.56
CA LEU A 504 18.00 -18.64 6.63
C LEU A 504 18.32 -18.29 5.17
N GLN A 505 18.04 -17.05 4.74
CA GLN A 505 18.25 -16.62 3.35
C GLN A 505 19.72 -16.34 3.03
N LEU A 506 20.48 -15.82 3.99
CA LEU A 506 21.89 -15.47 3.82
C LEU A 506 22.81 -16.33 4.69
N ASN A 507 22.89 -16.00 5.98
CA ASN A 507 23.70 -16.69 7.01
C ASN A 507 23.66 -15.92 8.34
N ALA A 508 24.12 -16.57 9.41
CA ALA A 508 24.20 -16.01 10.76
C ALA A 508 25.02 -14.72 10.86
N GLN A 509 26.09 -14.57 10.07
CA GLN A 509 26.92 -13.36 10.11
C GLN A 509 26.13 -12.12 9.63
N GLN A 510 25.30 -12.26 8.60
CA GLN A 510 24.47 -11.16 8.10
C GLN A 510 23.30 -10.86 9.03
N ALA A 511 22.71 -11.88 9.66
CA ALA A 511 21.71 -11.68 10.70
C ALA A 511 22.29 -10.89 11.90
N GLU A 512 23.49 -11.23 12.36
CA GLU A 512 24.17 -10.50 13.44
C GLU A 512 24.53 -9.06 13.04
N ALA A 513 24.98 -8.85 11.80
CA ALA A 513 25.23 -7.51 11.27
C ALA A 513 23.96 -6.66 11.21
N PHE A 514 22.84 -7.26 10.79
CA PHE A 514 21.53 -6.61 10.77
C PHE A 514 21.06 -6.23 12.18
N LEU A 515 21.11 -7.16 13.15
CA LEU A 515 20.76 -6.87 14.54
C LEU A 515 21.62 -5.75 15.13
N THR A 516 22.93 -5.77 14.83
CA THR A 516 23.85 -4.69 15.25
C THR A 516 23.47 -3.36 14.63
N HIS A 517 23.14 -3.34 13.34
CA HIS A 517 22.69 -2.14 12.62
C HIS A 517 21.42 -1.56 13.26
N MET A 518 20.40 -2.38 13.49
CA MET A 518 19.13 -1.94 14.09
C MET A 518 19.27 -1.54 15.56
N THR A 519 20.17 -2.19 16.31
CA THR A 519 20.50 -1.79 17.70
C THR A 519 21.18 -0.42 17.73
N ASN A 520 22.10 -0.15 16.81
CA ASN A 520 22.77 1.15 16.70
C ASN A 520 21.81 2.28 16.26
N ALA A 521 20.71 1.94 15.60
CA ALA A 521 19.62 2.84 15.27
C ALA A 521 18.64 3.08 16.43
N GLY A 522 18.83 2.39 17.57
CA GLY A 522 17.96 2.48 18.73
C GLY A 522 16.62 1.75 18.57
N LEU A 523 16.45 0.89 17.57
CA LEU A 523 15.17 0.20 17.32
C LEU A 523 15.03 -1.11 18.12
N VAL A 524 16.14 -1.72 18.52
CA VAL A 524 16.16 -2.81 19.50
C VAL A 524 16.18 -2.20 20.91
N ASP A 525 15.25 -2.61 21.77
CA ASP A 525 15.09 -2.06 23.12
C ASP A 525 14.97 -0.52 23.18
N CYS A 526 14.33 0.06 22.15
CA CYS A 526 14.08 1.49 21.95
C CYS A 526 13.80 2.24 23.27
N GLU A 527 14.83 2.89 23.81
CA GLU A 527 14.75 3.70 25.02
C GLU A 527 14.08 5.02 24.67
N ARG A 528 12.81 5.16 25.04
CA ARG A 528 11.99 6.34 24.68
C ARG A 528 12.10 7.45 25.69
N VAL A 529 13.34 7.84 26.00
CA VAL A 529 13.67 8.95 26.90
C VAL A 529 14.34 10.05 26.08
N MET A 530 13.75 11.24 26.05
CA MET A 530 14.25 12.37 25.27
C MET A 530 14.63 13.53 26.18
N ASP A 531 15.75 14.19 25.93
CA ASP A 531 16.08 15.45 26.60
C ASP A 531 15.12 16.56 26.11
N LEU A 532 14.28 17.07 27.01
CA LEU A 532 13.38 18.17 26.64
C LEU A 532 14.07 19.53 26.68
N LEU A 533 15.08 19.69 27.55
CA LEU A 533 15.75 20.97 27.77
C LEU A 533 17.25 20.79 27.80
N LYS A 534 17.96 21.68 27.11
CA LYS A 534 19.41 21.83 27.20
C LYS A 534 19.77 23.12 27.86
N VAL A 535 20.71 23.04 28.80
CA VAL A 535 21.37 24.21 29.37
C VAL A 535 22.36 24.75 28.34
N VAL A 536 22.12 25.96 27.87
CA VAL A 536 23.03 26.75 27.04
C VAL A 536 23.69 27.79 27.93
N GLU A 537 25.00 27.65 28.10
CA GLU A 537 25.81 28.63 28.81
C GLU A 537 26.29 29.72 27.85
N HIS A 538 26.01 30.97 28.17
CA HIS A 538 26.54 32.13 27.45
C HIS A 538 27.60 32.83 28.31
N GLU A 539 28.75 33.17 27.74
CA GLU A 539 29.85 33.81 28.48
C GLU A 539 29.39 35.13 29.12
N GLY A 540 29.44 35.18 30.46
CA GLY A 540 29.02 36.36 31.23
C GLY A 540 27.50 36.53 31.38
N GLN A 541 26.67 35.56 30.97
CA GLN A 541 25.22 35.58 31.20
C GLN A 541 24.76 34.39 32.04
N ARG A 542 23.50 34.41 32.46
CA ARG A 542 22.89 33.27 33.15
C ARG A 542 22.66 32.14 32.14
N PRO A 543 22.84 30.87 32.53
CA PRO A 543 22.50 29.74 31.69
C PRO A 543 21.03 29.83 31.26
N GLU A 544 20.78 29.58 29.98
CA GLU A 544 19.47 29.55 29.36
C GLU A 544 19.05 28.10 29.14
N LEU A 545 17.79 27.75 29.39
CA LEU A 545 17.24 26.45 29.05
C LEU A 545 16.55 26.57 27.69
N VAL A 546 17.06 25.84 26.70
CA VAL A 546 16.51 25.81 25.34
C VAL A 546 15.84 24.47 25.12
N SER A 547 14.63 24.48 24.53
CA SER A 547 13.93 23.25 24.16
C SER A 547 14.76 22.42 23.18
N GLN A 548 14.86 21.12 23.44
CA GLN A 548 15.44 20.12 22.53
C GLN A 548 14.47 18.98 22.23
N GLY A 549 13.25 19.04 22.79
CA GLY A 549 12.21 18.08 22.48
C GLY A 549 11.73 18.18 21.03
N PRO A 550 10.90 17.22 20.59
CA PRO A 550 10.28 17.27 19.27
C PRO A 550 9.43 18.53 19.13
N GLU A 551 9.37 19.08 17.92
CA GLU A 551 8.57 20.28 17.63
C GLU A 551 7.07 20.01 17.75
N GLU A 552 6.66 18.76 17.50
CA GLU A 552 5.28 18.29 17.55
C GLU A 552 5.22 16.88 18.18
N VAL A 553 4.13 16.61 18.89
CA VAL A 553 3.85 15.31 19.52
C VAL A 553 2.37 14.99 19.38
N PHE A 554 2.07 13.81 18.85
CA PHE A 554 0.73 13.25 18.79
C PHE A 554 0.47 12.39 20.02
N LEU A 555 -0.61 12.70 20.73
CA LEU A 555 -1.03 11.95 21.92
C LEU A 555 -2.23 11.08 21.54
N ALA A 556 -2.05 9.76 21.62
CA ALA A 556 -3.15 8.83 21.41
C ALA A 556 -4.09 8.83 22.61
N GLY A 557 -5.40 8.78 22.37
CA GLY A 557 -6.39 8.70 23.44
C GLY A 557 -6.33 7.36 24.17
N ALA A 558 -6.67 7.35 25.46
CA ALA A 558 -6.61 6.14 26.30
C ALA A 558 -7.27 4.90 25.66
N GLN A 559 -8.45 5.07 25.04
CA GLN A 559 -9.15 3.97 24.36
C GLN A 559 -8.38 3.43 23.15
N GLN A 560 -7.73 4.31 22.37
CA GLN A 560 -6.94 3.92 21.19
C GLN A 560 -5.75 3.04 21.60
N VAL A 561 -5.17 3.29 22.77
CA VAL A 561 -4.04 2.53 23.30
C VAL A 561 -4.44 1.41 24.26
N GLY A 562 -5.72 1.04 24.32
CA GLY A 562 -6.21 -0.08 25.14
C GLY A 562 -6.13 0.17 26.66
N VAL A 563 -6.10 1.44 27.07
CA VAL A 563 -6.12 1.88 28.47
C VAL A 563 -7.56 2.17 28.90
N ARG A 564 -7.93 1.75 30.11
CA ARG A 564 -9.28 1.93 30.66
C ARG A 564 -9.58 3.41 30.87
N GLU A 565 -10.84 3.80 30.68
CA GLU A 565 -11.34 5.14 31.01
C GLU A 565 -10.97 5.53 32.44
N GLY A 566 -10.49 6.77 32.62
CA GLY A 566 -10.06 7.31 33.91
C GLY A 566 -8.69 6.81 34.41
N GLN A 567 -7.94 6.06 33.59
CA GLN A 567 -6.52 5.78 33.82
C GLN A 567 -5.65 6.77 33.03
N HIS A 568 -4.44 7.03 33.53
CA HIS A 568 -3.42 7.75 32.77
C HIS A 568 -2.93 6.88 31.61
N ALA A 569 -2.91 7.42 30.39
CA ALA A 569 -2.45 6.72 29.19
C ALA A 569 -1.07 7.25 28.78
N PRO A 570 0.03 6.72 29.33
CA PRO A 570 1.35 7.31 29.14
C PRO A 570 1.75 7.31 27.67
N THR A 571 2.28 8.42 27.19
CA THR A 571 2.69 8.62 25.80
C THR A 571 3.86 7.73 25.38
N PHE A 572 4.19 7.75 24.09
CA PHE A 572 5.28 6.94 23.55
C PHE A 572 6.64 7.29 24.14
N PHE A 573 6.86 8.53 24.60
CA PHE A 573 8.14 8.93 25.19
C PHE A 573 8.00 9.54 26.60
N GLN A 574 9.15 9.66 27.26
CA GLN A 574 9.36 10.37 28.51
C GLN A 574 10.35 11.50 28.30
N GLY A 575 9.98 12.71 28.73
CA GLY A 575 10.84 13.86 28.73
C GLY A 575 11.78 13.87 29.93
N ARG A 576 13.08 13.97 29.70
CA ARG A 576 14.12 14.19 30.71
C ARG A 576 14.46 15.68 30.79
N ILE A 577 14.40 16.22 32.00
CA ILE A 577 14.72 17.61 32.30
C ILE A 577 15.84 17.65 33.33
N MET A 578 17.00 18.18 32.95
CA MET A 578 18.11 18.37 33.88
C MET A 578 17.85 19.60 34.76
N MET A 579 17.48 19.36 36.03
CA MET A 579 17.20 20.42 36.99
C MET A 579 18.49 20.94 37.65
N PRO A 580 18.70 22.27 37.71
CA PRO A 580 19.75 22.85 38.52
C PRO A 580 19.63 22.52 40.02
N PRO A 581 20.74 22.51 40.78
CA PRO A 581 20.69 22.39 42.23
C PRO A 581 19.84 23.49 42.89
N GLY A 582 19.00 23.10 43.84
CA GLY A 582 18.09 24.00 44.57
C GLY A 582 16.81 24.38 43.82
N THR A 583 16.49 23.70 42.72
CA THR A 583 15.19 23.79 42.04
C THR A 583 14.08 23.27 42.97
N VAL A 584 13.14 24.14 43.33
CA VAL A 584 12.01 23.81 44.23
C VAL A 584 10.69 23.61 43.47
N SER A 585 10.64 24.06 42.23
CA SER A 585 9.47 23.99 41.35
C SER A 585 9.87 24.04 39.88
N VAL A 586 9.09 23.38 39.04
CA VAL A 586 9.18 23.41 37.57
C VAL A 586 7.80 23.74 37.02
N GLN A 587 7.73 24.62 36.02
CA GLN A 587 6.53 24.87 35.23
C GLN A 587 6.83 24.47 33.79
N LEU A 588 6.03 23.56 33.23
CA LEU A 588 6.06 23.23 31.81
C LEU A 588 4.83 23.83 31.12
N ARG A 589 5.05 24.33 29.90
CA ARG A 589 4.00 24.91 29.06
C ARG A 589 4.07 24.24 27.70
N PHE A 590 2.93 23.79 27.21
CA PHE A 590 2.77 23.17 25.91
C PHE A 590 1.73 23.95 25.13
N ALA A 591 2.00 24.24 23.85
CA ALA A 591 0.95 24.72 22.96
C ALA A 591 0.16 23.50 22.47
N MET A 592 -1.15 23.59 22.48
CA MET A 592 -2.03 22.54 21.94
C MET A 592 -2.76 23.05 20.72
N GLU A 593 -2.64 22.31 19.63
CA GLU A 593 -3.57 22.40 18.51
C GLU A 593 -4.54 21.23 18.64
N GLY A 594 -5.84 21.52 18.68
CA GLY A 594 -6.84 20.47 18.71
C GLY A 594 -6.79 19.70 17.39
N SER A 595 -6.65 18.37 17.44
CA SER A 595 -6.82 17.54 16.26
C SER A 595 -8.29 17.62 15.84
N GLY A 596 -8.59 18.35 14.78
CA GLY A 596 -9.91 18.30 14.16
C GLY A 596 -10.18 16.86 13.72
N GLY A 597 -11.27 16.26 14.18
CA GLY A 597 -11.70 14.97 13.64
C GLY A 597 -11.91 15.07 12.13
N PHE A 598 -11.95 13.94 11.42
CA PHE A 598 -12.18 13.88 9.96
C PHE A 598 -13.46 14.64 9.51
N MET A 599 -14.38 14.95 10.43
CA MET A 599 -15.63 15.69 10.17
C MET A 599 -15.68 17.08 10.82
N GLY A 600 -14.57 17.60 11.34
CA GLY A 600 -14.51 18.92 11.96
C GLY A 600 -15.37 19.06 13.22
N GLU A 601 -15.71 17.96 13.89
CA GLU A 601 -16.33 18.02 15.21
C GLU A 601 -15.33 18.61 16.21
N GLU A 602 -15.74 19.70 16.85
CA GLU A 602 -15.03 20.33 17.96
C GLU A 602 -15.18 19.39 19.16
N GLN A 603 -14.19 18.52 19.38
CA GLN A 603 -14.12 17.69 20.58
C GLN A 603 -13.71 18.58 21.76
N ASP A 604 -14.36 18.38 22.92
CA ASP A 604 -13.90 18.99 24.17
C ASP A 604 -12.42 18.66 24.38
N ALA A 605 -11.63 19.65 24.79
CA ALA A 605 -10.20 19.45 25.02
C ALA A 605 -9.99 18.28 25.99
N PRO A 606 -9.17 17.28 25.63
CA PRO A 606 -9.00 16.09 26.46
C PRO A 606 -8.44 16.46 27.84
N GLU A 607 -8.82 15.71 28.87
CA GLU A 607 -8.17 15.82 30.17
C GLU A 607 -6.73 15.32 30.04
N LEU A 608 -5.77 16.21 30.27
CA LEU A 608 -4.36 15.90 30.20
C LEU A 608 -3.75 15.74 31.59
N THR A 609 -2.88 14.76 31.71
CA THR A 609 -2.17 14.43 32.94
C THR A 609 -0.69 14.21 32.67
N ALA A 610 0.12 14.29 33.72
CA ALA A 610 1.53 13.95 33.65
C ALA A 610 1.96 13.10 34.84
N VAL A 611 2.74 12.05 34.58
CA VAL A 611 3.46 11.30 35.61
C VAL A 611 4.89 11.81 35.68
N LEU A 612 5.35 12.09 36.89
CA LEU A 612 6.69 12.62 37.13
C LEU A 612 7.45 11.75 38.11
N ARG A 613 8.75 11.56 37.83
CA ARG A 613 9.68 10.83 38.70
C ARG A 613 11.04 11.53 38.75
N ASP A 614 11.60 11.63 39.95
CA ASP A 614 12.92 12.23 40.16
C ASP A 614 14.02 11.15 40.07
N GLY A 615 15.16 11.51 39.47
CA GLY A 615 16.39 10.72 39.46
C GLY A 615 16.42 9.52 38.50
N ALA A 616 15.27 8.97 38.08
CA ALA A 616 15.20 7.81 37.21
C ALA A 616 13.98 7.83 36.27
N PRO A 617 14.04 7.17 35.10
CA PRO A 617 12.89 7.04 34.21
C PRO A 617 11.70 6.36 34.89
N ILE A 618 10.50 6.66 34.41
CA ILE A 618 9.26 6.05 34.88
C ILE A 618 9.16 4.65 34.26
N ASP A 619 8.82 3.66 35.07
CA ASP A 619 8.60 2.28 34.66
C ASP A 619 7.10 1.98 34.74
N PHE A 620 6.47 1.83 33.57
CA PHE A 620 5.04 1.55 33.46
C PHE A 620 4.76 0.05 33.40
N GLN A 621 3.65 -0.36 34.00
CA GLN A 621 3.13 -1.71 33.94
C GLN A 621 1.66 -1.67 33.56
N PHE A 622 1.29 -2.58 32.66
CA PHE A 622 -0.04 -2.69 32.08
C PHE A 622 -0.65 -4.04 32.45
N ASP A 623 -1.86 -4.02 33.02
CA ASP A 623 -2.62 -5.22 33.37
C ASP A 623 -4.09 -5.01 33.01
N ASP A 624 -4.54 -5.63 31.91
CA ASP A 624 -5.93 -5.57 31.46
C ASP A 624 -6.44 -4.11 31.30
N GLY A 625 -5.60 -3.24 30.73
CA GLY A 625 -5.86 -1.81 30.52
C GLY A 625 -5.74 -0.94 31.78
N ARG A 626 -5.37 -1.51 32.94
CA ARG A 626 -4.95 -0.75 34.12
C ARG A 626 -3.49 -0.35 33.97
N VAL A 627 -3.17 0.90 34.31
CA VAL A 627 -1.80 1.42 34.28
C VAL A 627 -1.30 1.61 35.70
N THR A 628 -0.10 1.10 35.98
CA THR A 628 0.63 1.38 37.21
C THR A 628 2.04 1.85 36.87
N PHE A 629 2.65 2.60 37.78
CA PHE A 629 4.00 3.14 37.66
C PHE A 629 4.69 3.08 39.03
N ASN A 630 5.98 3.42 39.09
CA ASN A 630 6.77 3.31 40.33
C ASN A 630 6.12 4.08 41.52
N ASP A 631 6.27 3.53 42.73
CA ASP A 631 5.71 4.12 43.97
C ASP A 631 6.27 5.53 44.30
N ASP A 632 7.45 5.86 43.78
CA ASP A 632 8.11 7.17 43.92
C ASP A 632 7.72 8.16 42.82
N ALA A 633 6.98 7.73 41.79
CA ALA A 633 6.41 8.60 40.77
C ALA A 633 5.05 9.16 41.21
N ARG A 634 4.67 10.32 40.65
CA ARG A 634 3.45 11.04 41.05
C ARG A 634 2.70 11.55 39.83
N LEU A 635 1.38 11.42 39.86
CA LEU A 635 0.47 11.95 38.85
C LEU A 635 0.08 13.40 39.17
N TYR A 636 0.12 14.25 38.15
CA TYR A 636 -0.24 15.66 38.21
C TYR A 636 -1.27 15.99 37.13
N PRO A 637 -2.31 16.78 37.43
CA PRO A 637 -3.20 17.31 36.41
C PRO A 637 -2.50 18.40 35.60
N ILE A 638 -2.77 18.46 34.29
CA ILE A 638 -2.37 19.57 33.43
C ILE A 638 -3.56 20.51 33.28
N VAL A 639 -3.33 21.81 33.49
CA VAL A 639 -4.38 22.83 33.47
C VAL A 639 -4.36 23.58 32.15
N MET A 640 -5.49 23.57 31.44
CA MET A 640 -5.66 24.37 30.23
C MET A 640 -5.79 25.87 30.55
N GLN A 641 -5.01 26.70 29.85
CA GLN A 641 -4.98 28.16 29.94
C GLN A 641 -5.07 28.78 28.55
N GLY A 642 -6.26 28.78 27.95
CA GLY A 642 -6.44 29.18 26.55
C GLY A 642 -5.98 28.06 25.62
N GLN A 643 -5.02 28.34 24.73
CA GLN A 643 -4.39 27.34 23.85
C GLN A 643 -3.17 26.65 24.49
N ASP A 644 -2.76 27.11 25.68
CA ASP A 644 -1.63 26.55 26.41
C ASP A 644 -2.11 25.49 27.42
N ALA A 645 -1.38 24.40 27.55
CA ALA A 645 -1.50 23.45 28.64
C ALA A 645 -0.35 23.68 29.63
N VAL A 646 -0.66 23.87 30.90
CA VAL A 646 0.33 24.23 31.94
C VAL A 646 0.40 23.15 33.02
N LEU A 647 1.61 22.64 33.23
CA LEU A 647 1.94 21.71 34.31
C LEU A 647 2.78 22.44 35.36
N ASP A 648 2.22 22.63 36.56
CA ASP A 648 2.89 23.24 37.70
C ASP A 648 3.31 22.19 38.73
N VAL A 649 4.63 22.06 38.93
CA VAL A 649 5.22 21.07 39.84
C VAL A 649 5.94 21.80 40.95
N GLY A 650 5.50 21.61 42.19
CA GLY A 650 6.14 22.18 43.38
C GLY A 650 6.61 21.10 44.37
N GLY A 651 7.46 21.51 45.31
CA GLY A 651 7.94 20.63 46.37
C GLY A 651 8.98 19.61 45.88
N LEU A 652 9.75 19.99 44.86
CA LEU A 652 10.88 19.21 44.39
C LEU A 652 12.05 19.34 45.38
N ASP A 653 12.71 18.22 45.69
CA ASP A 653 13.88 18.19 46.58
C ASP A 653 15.15 17.98 45.76
N THR A 654 15.57 19.01 45.02
CA THR A 654 16.76 18.94 44.17
C THR A 654 17.97 19.57 44.82
N ALA A 655 18.21 19.32 46.12
CA ALA A 655 19.36 19.89 46.83
C ALA A 655 20.70 19.70 46.08
N CYS A 656 20.82 18.63 45.30
CA CYS A 656 21.99 18.33 44.45
C CYS A 656 21.75 18.53 42.93
N GLY A 657 20.57 18.99 42.52
CA GLY A 657 20.10 18.92 41.14
C GLY A 657 19.77 17.48 40.74
N GLY A 658 19.34 17.26 39.50
CA GLY A 658 19.04 15.92 39.02
C GLY A 658 18.11 15.90 37.81
N PRO A 659 18.00 14.75 37.13
CA PRO A 659 17.02 14.58 36.06
C PRO A 659 15.61 14.42 36.65
N LEU A 660 14.66 15.20 36.14
CA LEU A 660 13.24 14.97 36.28
C LEU A 660 12.73 14.29 35.02
N TYR A 661 12.03 13.17 35.18
CA TYR A 661 11.36 12.47 34.09
C TYR A 661 9.88 12.80 34.10
N VAL A 662 9.33 13.08 32.92
CA VAL A 662 7.93 13.51 32.72
C VAL A 662 7.33 12.68 31.59
N SER A 663 6.21 12.01 31.84
CA SER A 663 5.42 11.33 30.82
C SER A 663 4.06 11.99 30.76
N LEU A 664 3.63 12.43 29.57
CA LEU A 664 2.31 13.04 29.33
C LEU A 664 1.29 11.92 29.03
N GLY A 665 -0.01 12.23 29.14
CA GLY A 665 -1.07 11.29 28.74
C GLY A 665 -2.40 11.47 29.44
#